data_AF-A0A1G8J0X1-F1
#
_entry.id   AF-A0A1G8J0X1-F1
#
_cell.length_a   1.000
_cell.length_b   1.000
_cell.length_c   1.000
_cell.angle_alpha   90.00
_cell.angle_beta   90.00
_cell.angle_gamma   90.00
#
_symmetry.space_group_name_H-M   'P 1'
#
loop_
_entity.id
_entity.type
_entity.pdbx_description
1 polymer ?
#
loop_
_entity_poly.entity_id
_entity_poly.type
_entity_poly.pdbx_seq_one_letter_code
_entity_poly.pdbx_strand_id
1 'polypeptide(L)'
;MTLPGKYQQDDPSGPDSGGAPETVDAVVVGTGFGGSVAALRLAEAGKSVVVMERGKAYPPGSFARSPAEMGRNFWDPDRGLYGLFDAWTFRGTEGLVSSGLGGGSLIYANVLLRKDPKWFVKESPVPGGGYENWPFSYEDLEPFYKDAEDMLQPVPYPYRDTPKTMAMEASAAALGLAIKRPPIAVTFTTAPGAEPGTNQPLAAAPYGSVHGERAVRTTCTLCGECDLGCNSGAKNSLDHTYLSAAQRAGADLRTLHDVRGIRPLGGTGSGTGYEVRYVVHDPENPEAPLLERIIRCRHLILGAGTFGSNFLLLRNRASLPALSETLGSRFSGNGDLLTFVMGAKIHNEGKVPATRTLSGSRGPVITTAIRVPDTEDGGSGRGYYVEDAGYPAFMNWLIETGQLGRVVRRTARVAGQLLKDRLFEARRSNISADLAAALGDGSLSASSLPLLGMGRDVPDGVLSLQDGRLAVDWTLATSTGYFGRVRKTMADIAGELGGDFVDNPLWWAKRVITVHPIGGAPAGRNPAEGVVDSYGEVFGYPGMFVVDGAAMPGPVGANPSLTIAAFAERACRRLLEGARPAARGIAPESQHDGGPVTSVRDAPATSVREAPGAVVDSPAESLRLLAPDATKGKAAKPERPAAPKPAATTRGLAPGMAKADTDASATSVSFTEQMHGWFSPGQSDPAKGHALGRDRDRRIMFELTITAPDIDAFVADPLHRATAEGYVLADQFGGRMPVEQGWFKQFVTDTSPDARPARRMLYRLWLRDPGGTPLTFTGFKLIHNEAGLDSWADTTTLYATVVRGHVPPPDPGRPPAAEWAPPDPAAVAGSGILRIRPLDFARQLTTFRAVGPAPLPALASFGNFFLGELWKVYGNRVSRIRR
;
A
#
# COMPACT_ATOMS: atom_id res chain seq x y z
N MET A 1 20.13 4.23 -10.90
CA MET A 1 21.41 3.68 -11.44
C MET A 1 21.04 2.54 -12.36
N THR A 2 21.58 2.48 -13.57
CA THR A 2 20.92 1.82 -14.72
C THR A 2 20.97 0.29 -14.69
N LEU A 3 19.86 -0.35 -15.04
CA LEU A 3 19.80 -1.78 -15.34
C LEU A 3 20.05 -1.99 -16.86
N PRO A 4 21.00 -2.84 -17.28
CA PRO A 4 21.16 -3.21 -18.67
C PRO A 4 20.21 -4.35 -19.04
N GLY A 5 19.03 -3.98 -19.54
CA GLY A 5 18.10 -4.85 -20.26
C GLY A 5 17.42 -3.98 -21.31
N LYS A 6 17.33 -4.46 -22.57
CA LYS A 6 16.78 -3.65 -23.66
C LYS A 6 15.28 -3.46 -23.47
N TYR A 7 14.89 -2.33 -22.87
CA TYR A 7 13.59 -1.74 -23.16
C TYR A 7 13.55 -1.43 -24.66
N GLN A 8 12.71 -2.15 -25.39
CA GLN A 8 12.38 -1.79 -26.75
C GLN A 8 11.35 -0.66 -26.67
N GLN A 9 11.82 0.58 -26.87
CA GLN A 9 10.94 1.75 -26.92
C GLN A 9 10.23 1.78 -28.27
N ASP A 10 9.06 1.13 -28.33
CA ASP A 10 8.08 1.39 -29.36
C ASP A 10 7.40 2.73 -29.04
N ASP A 11 8.04 3.82 -29.46
CA ASP A 11 7.57 5.21 -29.29
C ASP A 11 6.25 5.41 -30.08
N PRO A 12 5.29 6.21 -29.57
CA PRO A 12 3.88 5.98 -29.90
C PRO A 12 3.51 6.47 -31.30
N SER A 13 2.77 5.61 -32.02
CA SER A 13 1.92 6.10 -33.11
C SER A 13 0.86 7.06 -32.54
N GLY A 14 0.95 8.32 -32.97
CA GLY A 14 -0.14 9.28 -32.80
C GLY A 14 -1.39 8.86 -33.57
N PRO A 15 -2.55 9.48 -33.30
CA PRO A 15 -3.84 9.00 -33.79
C PRO A 15 -4.11 9.39 -35.26
N ASP A 16 -3.31 8.86 -36.20
CA ASP A 16 -3.68 8.69 -37.61
C ASP A 16 -2.64 7.85 -38.41
N SER A 17 -2.19 6.71 -37.87
CA SER A 17 -1.54 5.67 -38.67
C SER A 17 -2.59 4.70 -39.23
N GLY A 18 -2.78 4.69 -40.55
CA GLY A 18 -3.77 3.86 -41.25
C GLY A 18 -3.49 2.35 -41.29
N GLY A 19 -2.82 1.80 -40.27
CA GLY A 19 -2.64 0.37 -40.10
C GLY A 19 -3.92 -0.30 -39.59
N ALA A 20 -4.11 -1.58 -39.93
CA ALA A 20 -5.17 -2.37 -39.32
C ALA A 20 -4.89 -2.55 -37.82
N PRO A 21 -5.90 -2.45 -36.93
CA PRO A 21 -5.73 -2.72 -35.51
C PRO A 21 -5.10 -4.09 -35.25
N GLU A 22 -4.19 -4.14 -34.27
CA GLU A 22 -3.51 -5.35 -33.82
C GLU A 22 -4.52 -6.49 -33.61
N THR A 23 -4.22 -7.70 -34.11
CA THR A 23 -5.14 -8.83 -34.08
C THR A 23 -4.43 -10.08 -33.58
N VAL A 24 -4.93 -10.66 -32.49
CA VAL A 24 -4.35 -11.83 -31.79
C VAL A 24 -5.36 -12.97 -31.63
N ASP A 25 -4.92 -14.14 -31.16
CA ASP A 25 -5.83 -15.24 -30.82
C ASP A 25 -6.70 -14.87 -29.60
N ALA A 26 -6.07 -14.34 -28.54
CA ALA A 26 -6.74 -14.07 -27.27
C ALA A 26 -6.29 -12.74 -26.62
N VAL A 27 -7.25 -12.00 -26.08
CA VAL A 27 -7.00 -10.91 -25.11
C VAL A 27 -7.51 -11.33 -23.74
N VAL A 28 -6.65 -11.21 -22.73
CA VAL A 28 -6.97 -11.46 -21.32
C VAL A 28 -6.97 -10.12 -20.57
N VAL A 29 -8.05 -9.82 -19.86
CA VAL A 29 -8.22 -8.55 -19.14
C VAL A 29 -8.09 -8.79 -17.64
N GLY A 30 -7.09 -8.19 -17.00
CA GLY A 30 -6.76 -8.35 -15.59
C GLY A 30 -5.85 -9.55 -15.28
N THR A 31 -5.00 -9.42 -14.26
CA THR A 31 -3.97 -10.41 -13.92
C THR A 31 -4.14 -11.07 -12.54
N GLY A 32 -5.37 -11.08 -12.02
CA GLY A 32 -5.76 -11.95 -10.89
C GLY A 32 -5.89 -13.43 -11.31
N PHE A 33 -6.23 -14.30 -10.35
CA PHE A 33 -6.19 -15.77 -10.48
C PHE A 33 -6.76 -16.32 -11.80
N GLY A 34 -7.95 -15.88 -12.21
CA GLY A 34 -8.55 -16.32 -13.47
C GLY A 34 -7.79 -15.87 -14.72
N GLY A 35 -7.38 -14.60 -14.76
CA GLY A 35 -6.63 -14.05 -15.88
C GLY A 35 -5.22 -14.63 -16.00
N SER A 36 -4.52 -14.86 -14.88
CA SER A 36 -3.18 -15.46 -14.89
C SER A 36 -3.19 -16.92 -15.32
N VAL A 37 -4.22 -17.69 -14.94
CA VAL A 37 -4.43 -19.06 -15.43
C VAL A 37 -4.67 -19.05 -16.95
N ALA A 38 -5.60 -18.20 -17.42
CA ALA A 38 -5.91 -18.11 -18.84
C ALA A 38 -4.72 -17.67 -19.69
N ALA A 39 -3.94 -16.69 -19.21
CA ALA A 39 -2.71 -16.25 -19.84
C ALA A 39 -1.71 -17.41 -20.03
N LEU A 40 -1.52 -18.23 -19.00
CA LEU A 40 -0.63 -19.40 -19.07
C LEU A 40 -1.14 -20.44 -20.06
N ARG A 41 -2.36 -20.97 -19.85
CA ARG A 41 -2.85 -22.13 -20.62
C ARG A 41 -3.05 -21.83 -22.10
N LEU A 42 -3.43 -20.59 -22.45
CA LEU A 42 -3.53 -20.18 -23.85
C LEU A 42 -2.14 -20.03 -24.49
N ALA A 43 -1.14 -19.51 -23.78
CA ALA A 43 0.24 -19.41 -24.29
C ALA A 43 0.92 -20.79 -24.41
N GLU A 44 0.74 -21.69 -23.43
CA GLU A 44 1.19 -23.09 -23.50
C GLU A 44 0.57 -23.83 -24.71
N ALA A 45 -0.67 -23.49 -25.08
CA ALA A 45 -1.34 -23.99 -26.27
C ALA A 45 -0.93 -23.27 -27.58
N GLY A 46 0.14 -22.48 -27.55
CA GLY A 46 0.72 -21.80 -28.73
C GLY A 46 -0.15 -20.70 -29.33
N LYS A 47 -1.05 -20.10 -28.54
CA LYS A 47 -1.86 -18.95 -28.96
C LYS A 47 -1.06 -17.65 -28.82
N SER A 48 -1.32 -16.69 -29.69
CA SER A 48 -0.93 -15.29 -29.47
C SER A 48 -1.84 -14.67 -28.40
N VAL A 49 -1.27 -14.40 -27.22
CA VAL A 49 -1.99 -13.90 -26.04
C VAL A 49 -1.45 -12.53 -25.64
N VAL A 50 -2.33 -11.54 -25.58
CA VAL A 50 -2.05 -10.23 -24.97
C VAL A 50 -2.84 -10.12 -23.66
N VAL A 51 -2.14 -9.82 -22.57
CA VAL A 51 -2.70 -9.68 -21.22
C VAL A 51 -2.62 -8.22 -20.82
N MET A 52 -3.76 -7.62 -20.47
CA MET A 52 -3.85 -6.20 -20.10
C MET A 52 -4.14 -6.04 -18.61
N GLU A 53 -3.20 -5.43 -17.89
CA GLU A 53 -3.33 -5.07 -16.47
C GLU A 53 -3.36 -3.56 -16.31
N ARG A 54 -4.38 -3.03 -15.62
CA ARG A 54 -4.51 -1.59 -15.36
C ARG A 54 -3.42 -1.08 -14.42
N GLY A 55 -3.00 -1.88 -13.44
CA GLY A 55 -1.92 -1.53 -12.52
C GLY A 55 -0.52 -1.78 -13.09
N LYS A 56 0.49 -1.62 -12.22
CA LYS A 56 1.92 -1.79 -12.54
C LYS A 56 2.52 -3.06 -11.91
N ALA A 57 3.75 -3.41 -12.28
CA ALA A 57 4.50 -4.48 -11.64
C ALA A 57 5.05 -4.06 -10.26
N TYR A 58 5.08 -5.02 -9.32
CA TYR A 58 5.59 -4.85 -7.96
C TYR A 58 6.68 -5.88 -7.62
N PRO A 59 7.95 -5.65 -8.01
CA PRO A 59 9.05 -6.55 -7.66
C PRO A 59 9.32 -6.60 -6.14
N PRO A 60 9.95 -7.66 -5.62
CA PRO A 60 10.41 -7.72 -4.23
C PRO A 60 11.23 -6.49 -3.84
N GLY A 61 10.88 -5.87 -2.71
CA GLY A 61 11.45 -4.61 -2.22
C GLY A 61 10.71 -3.34 -2.65
N SER A 62 9.73 -3.41 -3.56
CA SER A 62 8.96 -2.24 -4.04
C SER A 62 7.65 -1.97 -3.28
N PHE A 63 7.20 -2.88 -2.41
CA PHE A 63 5.94 -2.71 -1.70
C PHE A 63 6.09 -1.68 -0.57
N ALA A 64 5.16 -0.73 -0.51
CA ALA A 64 5.14 0.37 0.46
C ALA A 64 5.28 -0.10 1.92
N ARG A 65 6.05 0.63 2.73
CA ARG A 65 6.22 0.35 4.18
C ARG A 65 6.13 1.58 5.08
N SER A 66 6.35 2.77 4.55
CA SER A 66 6.06 4.03 5.24
C SER A 66 4.62 4.51 4.97
N PRO A 67 4.00 5.27 5.90
CA PRO A 67 2.71 5.92 5.64
C PRO A 67 2.73 6.85 4.42
N ALA A 68 3.89 7.45 4.11
CA ALA A 68 4.07 8.34 2.97
C ALA A 68 4.02 7.59 1.63
N GLU A 69 4.58 6.39 1.55
CA GLU A 69 4.42 5.51 0.37
C GLU A 69 3.01 4.96 0.30
N MET A 70 2.46 4.50 1.43
CA MET A 70 1.11 3.91 1.47
C MET A 70 0.03 4.91 1.03
N GLY A 71 0.14 6.18 1.42
CA GLY A 71 -0.76 7.25 0.96
C GLY A 71 -0.69 7.56 -0.55
N ARG A 72 0.32 7.05 -1.27
CA ARG A 72 0.42 7.07 -2.74
C ARG A 72 0.21 5.69 -3.37
N ASN A 73 -0.08 4.66 -2.58
CA ASN A 73 -0.22 3.28 -3.03
C ASN A 73 -1.69 2.87 -3.22
N PHE A 74 -2.56 3.83 -3.51
CA PHE A 74 -3.96 3.61 -3.93
C PHE A 74 -4.12 3.78 -5.44
N TRP A 75 -5.15 3.16 -6.00
CA TRP A 75 -5.54 3.28 -7.40
C TRP A 75 -6.65 4.33 -7.57
N ASP A 76 -6.29 5.51 -8.07
CA ASP A 76 -7.21 6.59 -8.48
C ASP A 76 -6.52 7.41 -9.60
N PRO A 77 -6.54 6.93 -10.86
CA PRO A 77 -5.91 7.61 -12.01
C PRO A 77 -6.42 9.04 -12.23
N ASP A 78 -7.69 9.31 -11.92
CA ASP A 78 -8.31 10.64 -12.02
C ASP A 78 -7.68 11.65 -11.02
N ARG A 79 -6.78 11.19 -10.13
CA ARG A 79 -5.94 11.98 -9.22
C ARG A 79 -4.44 11.69 -9.36
N GLY A 80 -4.01 11.04 -10.45
CA GLY A 80 -2.62 10.63 -10.68
C GLY A 80 -2.11 9.54 -9.74
N LEU A 81 -2.99 8.74 -9.11
CA LEU A 81 -2.61 7.69 -8.18
C LEU A 81 -2.62 6.31 -8.86
N TYR A 82 -1.43 5.79 -9.17
CA TYR A 82 -1.22 4.50 -9.82
C TYR A 82 -0.63 3.47 -8.84
N GLY A 83 -1.33 3.27 -7.73
CA GLY A 83 -0.94 2.38 -6.64
C GLY A 83 -1.65 1.02 -6.63
N LEU A 84 -1.33 0.22 -5.61
CA LEU A 84 -1.72 -1.18 -5.50
C LEU A 84 -3.16 -1.38 -5.03
N PHE A 85 -3.63 -0.58 -4.07
CA PHE A 85 -4.90 -0.79 -3.39
C PHE A 85 -6.05 -0.06 -4.07
N ASP A 86 -7.10 -0.76 -4.43
CA ASP A 86 -8.31 -0.21 -5.03
C ASP A 86 -9.48 -0.40 -4.05
N ALA A 87 -9.99 0.71 -3.50
CA ALA A 87 -10.88 0.73 -2.35
C ALA A 87 -12.27 1.26 -2.72
N TRP A 88 -13.24 0.37 -2.71
CA TRP A 88 -14.62 0.62 -3.12
C TRP A 88 -15.53 0.80 -1.91
N THR A 89 -16.52 1.70 -2.02
CA THR A 89 -17.50 1.97 -0.96
C THR A 89 -18.90 1.97 -1.56
N PHE A 90 -19.78 1.13 -1.02
CA PHE A 90 -21.13 0.91 -1.55
C PHE A 90 -22.19 1.00 -0.45
N ARG A 91 -23.46 0.77 -0.79
CA ARG A 91 -24.53 0.61 0.20
C ARG A 91 -24.30 -0.69 0.95
N GLY A 92 -24.30 -0.65 2.29
CA GLY A 92 -24.14 -1.82 3.16
C GLY A 92 -22.74 -2.46 3.24
N THR A 93 -21.84 -2.22 2.28
CA THR A 93 -20.51 -2.86 2.27
C THR A 93 -19.41 -1.98 1.65
N GLU A 94 -18.17 -2.23 2.06
CA GLU A 94 -16.94 -1.73 1.45
C GLU A 94 -16.16 -2.90 0.83
N GLY A 95 -15.43 -2.67 -0.26
CA GLY A 95 -14.61 -3.69 -0.93
C GLY A 95 -13.17 -3.26 -1.07
N LEU A 96 -12.21 -4.13 -0.74
CA LEU A 96 -10.78 -3.88 -0.97
C LEU A 96 -10.21 -4.88 -1.98
N VAL A 97 -9.76 -4.37 -3.12
CA VAL A 97 -9.14 -5.17 -4.19
C VAL A 97 -7.81 -4.55 -4.63
N SER A 98 -7.21 -5.06 -5.71
CA SER A 98 -5.85 -4.72 -6.13
C SER A 98 -5.79 -4.27 -7.60
N SER A 99 -4.85 -3.38 -7.90
CA SER A 99 -4.45 -2.93 -9.23
C SER A 99 -2.94 -3.15 -9.38
N GLY A 100 -2.53 -4.17 -10.13
CA GLY A 100 -1.12 -4.52 -10.26
C GLY A 100 -0.90 -5.88 -10.89
N LEU A 101 0.29 -6.13 -11.42
CA LEU A 101 0.64 -7.37 -12.10
C LEU A 101 0.61 -8.55 -11.10
N GLY A 102 -0.44 -9.37 -11.16
CA GLY A 102 -0.76 -10.43 -10.18
C GLY A 102 -2.05 -10.18 -9.38
N GLY A 103 -2.71 -9.03 -9.57
CA GLY A 103 -4.01 -8.68 -9.00
C GLY A 103 -4.09 -8.89 -7.48
N GLY A 104 -5.20 -9.48 -7.02
CA GLY A 104 -5.44 -9.76 -5.60
C GLY A 104 -4.39 -10.66 -4.93
N SER A 105 -3.64 -11.47 -5.69
CA SER A 105 -2.57 -12.30 -5.12
C SER A 105 -1.42 -11.46 -4.55
N LEU A 106 -1.29 -10.18 -4.94
CA LEU A 106 -0.33 -9.27 -4.33
C LEU A 106 -0.71 -8.92 -2.89
N ILE A 107 -2.01 -8.87 -2.54
CA ILE A 107 -2.52 -8.39 -1.23
C ILE A 107 -3.32 -9.43 -0.42
N TYR A 108 -3.45 -10.67 -0.88
CA TYR A 108 -4.11 -11.74 -0.10
C TYR A 108 -3.22 -12.39 0.97
N ALA A 109 -3.85 -13.03 1.95
CA ALA A 109 -3.20 -13.72 3.07
C ALA A 109 -2.70 -15.15 2.76
N ASN A 110 -2.79 -15.59 1.50
CA ASN A 110 -2.22 -16.81 0.91
C ASN A 110 -2.95 -18.14 1.15
N VAL A 111 -4.07 -18.16 1.87
CA VAL A 111 -4.84 -19.39 2.11
C VAL A 111 -5.45 -19.92 0.81
N LEU A 112 -5.13 -21.18 0.48
CA LEU A 112 -5.67 -21.90 -0.67
C LEU A 112 -6.50 -23.10 -0.19
N LEU A 113 -7.68 -22.82 0.37
CA LEU A 113 -8.64 -23.86 0.74
C LEU A 113 -9.53 -24.23 -0.46
N ARG A 114 -9.66 -25.53 -0.75
CA ARG A 114 -10.68 -26.05 -1.67
C ARG A 114 -12.07 -25.76 -1.11
N LYS A 115 -13.05 -25.47 -1.98
CA LYS A 115 -14.46 -25.38 -1.59
C LYS A 115 -14.92 -26.74 -1.07
N ASP A 116 -15.67 -26.73 0.02
CA ASP A 116 -16.16 -27.97 0.61
C ASP A 116 -17.13 -28.69 -0.34
N PRO A 117 -17.01 -30.02 -0.55
CA PRO A 117 -17.86 -30.74 -1.49
C PRO A 117 -19.37 -30.58 -1.23
N LYS A 118 -19.77 -30.42 0.03
CA LYS A 118 -21.18 -30.24 0.40
C LYS A 118 -21.71 -28.83 0.13
N TRP A 119 -20.83 -27.87 -0.11
CA TRP A 119 -21.21 -26.46 -0.29
C TRP A 119 -21.48 -26.07 -1.75
N PHE A 120 -21.46 -27.03 -2.69
CA PHE A 120 -21.91 -26.88 -4.08
C PHE A 120 -23.43 -27.07 -4.19
N VAL A 121 -24.17 -26.18 -3.52
CA VAL A 121 -25.61 -26.37 -3.23
C VAL A 121 -26.54 -26.05 -4.41
N LYS A 122 -27.82 -26.41 -4.21
CA LYS A 122 -28.97 -26.05 -5.04
C LYS A 122 -30.12 -25.58 -4.14
N GLU A 123 -29.95 -24.41 -3.52
CA GLU A 123 -30.89 -23.82 -2.56
C GLU A 123 -31.87 -22.86 -3.25
N SER A 124 -33.18 -23.09 -3.07
CA SER A 124 -34.23 -22.20 -3.55
C SER A 124 -35.54 -22.38 -2.75
N PRO A 125 -36.20 -21.30 -2.28
CA PRO A 125 -35.69 -19.93 -2.26
C PRO A 125 -34.61 -19.74 -1.18
N VAL A 126 -33.63 -18.87 -1.41
CA VAL A 126 -32.74 -18.39 -0.33
C VAL A 126 -33.44 -17.28 0.50
N PRO A 127 -32.99 -16.97 1.73
CA PRO A 127 -33.62 -15.95 2.56
C PRO A 127 -33.66 -14.57 1.86
N GLY A 128 -34.85 -13.97 1.75
CA GLY A 128 -35.08 -12.74 0.97
C GLY A 128 -35.59 -12.98 -0.46
N GLY A 129 -35.51 -14.21 -0.98
CA GLY A 129 -35.87 -14.57 -2.34
C GLY A 129 -34.65 -14.85 -3.24
N GLY A 130 -34.88 -15.30 -4.47
CA GLY A 130 -33.82 -15.79 -5.34
C GLY A 130 -33.35 -17.21 -4.98
N TYR A 131 -32.19 -17.62 -5.49
CA TYR A 131 -31.64 -18.98 -5.35
C TYR A 131 -30.10 -19.00 -5.36
N GLU A 132 -29.48 -20.02 -4.78
CA GLU A 132 -28.06 -20.34 -4.91
C GLU A 132 -27.93 -21.73 -5.57
N ASN A 133 -27.66 -21.76 -6.88
CA ASN A 133 -27.53 -23.00 -7.66
C ASN A 133 -26.14 -23.09 -8.29
N TRP A 134 -25.34 -24.06 -7.85
CA TRP A 134 -24.04 -24.37 -8.48
C TRP A 134 -24.26 -25.29 -9.69
N PRO A 135 -23.87 -24.89 -10.93
CA PRO A 135 -24.07 -25.67 -12.15
C PRO A 135 -22.93 -26.67 -12.44
N PHE A 136 -21.96 -26.77 -11.54
CA PHE A 136 -20.85 -27.72 -11.52
C PHE A 136 -20.63 -28.23 -10.08
N SER A 137 -20.01 -29.39 -9.95
CA SER A 137 -19.77 -30.12 -8.69
C SER A 137 -18.37 -29.87 -8.10
N TYR A 138 -18.03 -30.56 -7.01
CA TYR A 138 -16.65 -30.64 -6.54
C TYR A 138 -15.81 -31.54 -7.45
N GLU A 139 -16.39 -32.64 -7.92
CA GLU A 139 -15.79 -33.61 -8.82
C GLU A 139 -15.44 -32.98 -10.19
N ASP A 140 -16.25 -32.03 -10.65
CA ASP A 140 -15.95 -31.16 -11.80
C ASP A 140 -14.66 -30.35 -11.61
N LEU A 141 -14.32 -29.95 -10.38
CA LEU A 141 -13.18 -29.08 -10.06
C LEU A 141 -11.97 -29.81 -9.46
N GLU A 142 -12.12 -31.04 -8.96
CA GLU A 142 -11.05 -31.77 -8.25
C GLU A 142 -9.71 -31.83 -9.01
N PRO A 143 -9.67 -32.20 -10.31
CA PRO A 143 -8.40 -32.24 -11.05
C PRO A 143 -7.78 -30.85 -11.20
N PHE A 144 -8.62 -29.83 -11.32
CA PHE A 144 -8.24 -28.45 -11.56
C PHE A 144 -7.81 -27.73 -10.27
N TYR A 145 -8.32 -28.18 -9.11
CA TYR A 145 -7.75 -27.83 -7.81
C TYR A 145 -6.31 -28.32 -7.71
N LYS A 146 -6.03 -29.54 -8.16
CA LYS A 146 -4.68 -30.08 -8.20
C LYS A 146 -3.78 -29.31 -9.18
N ASP A 147 -4.26 -29.00 -10.38
CA ASP A 147 -3.52 -28.19 -11.38
C ASP A 147 -3.08 -26.82 -10.81
N ALA A 148 -3.94 -26.18 -10.01
CA ALA A 148 -3.65 -24.92 -9.32
C ALA A 148 -2.75 -25.06 -8.08
N GLU A 149 -2.91 -26.13 -7.30
CA GLU A 149 -2.05 -26.46 -6.16
C GLU A 149 -0.62 -26.77 -6.60
N ASP A 150 -0.42 -27.48 -7.72
CA ASP A 150 0.90 -27.80 -8.28
C ASP A 150 1.69 -26.54 -8.69
N MET A 151 0.99 -25.50 -9.21
CA MET A 151 1.59 -24.24 -9.62
C MET A 151 1.85 -23.28 -8.46
N LEU A 152 0.92 -23.18 -7.50
CA LEU A 152 1.00 -22.25 -6.36
C LEU A 152 1.80 -22.82 -5.17
N GLN A 153 1.99 -24.14 -5.14
CA GLN A 153 2.75 -24.90 -4.14
C GLN A 153 2.38 -24.55 -2.68
N PRO A 154 1.09 -24.62 -2.28
CA PRO A 154 0.69 -24.25 -0.94
C PRO A 154 1.02 -25.35 0.08
N VAL A 155 1.52 -24.94 1.25
CA VAL A 155 1.92 -25.87 2.32
C VAL A 155 1.33 -25.43 3.67
N PRO A 156 0.96 -26.36 4.58
CA PRO A 156 0.52 -26.00 5.93
C PRO A 156 1.62 -25.25 6.70
N TYR A 157 1.23 -24.31 7.58
CA TYR A 157 2.20 -23.51 8.32
C TYR A 157 3.08 -24.37 9.28
N PRO A 158 4.41 -24.45 9.07
CA PRO A 158 5.21 -25.52 9.68
C PRO A 158 5.65 -25.23 11.12
N TYR A 159 5.81 -23.95 11.50
CA TYR A 159 6.35 -23.59 12.81
C TYR A 159 5.33 -23.82 13.93
N ARG A 160 5.74 -24.56 14.98
CA ARG A 160 4.85 -24.94 16.09
C ARG A 160 4.91 -23.98 17.29
N ASP A 161 5.89 -23.08 17.34
CA ASP A 161 6.17 -22.16 18.46
C ASP A 161 5.54 -20.76 18.30
N THR A 162 4.72 -20.55 17.27
CA THR A 162 4.13 -19.24 16.97
C THR A 162 2.95 -18.98 17.91
N PRO A 163 2.95 -17.92 18.75
CA PRO A 163 2.02 -17.83 19.88
C PRO A 163 0.53 -17.78 19.49
N LYS A 164 0.15 -17.01 18.46
CA LYS A 164 -1.24 -16.99 17.94
C LYS A 164 -1.70 -18.37 17.46
N THR A 165 -0.85 -19.11 16.76
CA THR A 165 -1.12 -20.47 16.28
C THR A 165 -1.40 -21.41 17.45
N MET A 166 -0.52 -21.43 18.45
CA MET A 166 -0.67 -22.25 19.66
C MET A 166 -1.93 -21.86 20.46
N ALA A 167 -2.21 -20.57 20.58
CA ALA A 167 -3.36 -20.06 21.31
C ALA A 167 -4.69 -20.40 20.64
N MET A 168 -4.74 -20.38 19.30
CA MET A 168 -5.92 -20.79 18.51
C MET A 168 -6.11 -22.31 18.53
N GLU A 169 -5.04 -23.09 18.42
CA GLU A 169 -5.08 -24.56 18.56
C GLU A 169 -5.58 -24.98 19.95
N ALA A 170 -5.11 -24.32 21.02
CA ALA A 170 -5.61 -24.54 22.37
C ALA A 170 -7.08 -24.11 22.54
N SER A 171 -7.47 -22.94 22.01
CA SER A 171 -8.84 -22.43 22.15
C SER A 171 -9.86 -23.29 21.40
N ALA A 172 -9.50 -23.76 20.21
CA ALA A 172 -10.34 -24.69 19.46
C ALA A 172 -10.48 -26.04 20.19
N ALA A 173 -9.41 -26.57 20.78
CA ALA A 173 -9.49 -27.80 21.57
C ALA A 173 -10.39 -27.64 22.81
N ALA A 174 -10.30 -26.52 23.54
CA ALA A 174 -11.16 -26.22 24.69
C ALA A 174 -12.64 -26.05 24.31
N LEU A 175 -12.92 -25.43 23.15
CA LEU A 175 -14.26 -25.18 22.64
C LEU A 175 -14.84 -26.36 21.81
N GLY A 176 -14.10 -27.45 21.62
CA GLY A 176 -14.53 -28.59 20.81
C GLY A 176 -14.64 -28.31 19.30
N LEU A 177 -13.91 -27.31 18.80
CA LEU A 177 -13.99 -26.82 17.42
C LEU A 177 -12.97 -27.50 16.50
N ALA A 178 -13.38 -27.81 15.27
CA ALA A 178 -12.53 -28.46 14.27
C ALA A 178 -11.53 -27.46 13.64
N ILE A 179 -10.28 -27.48 14.11
CA ILE A 179 -9.19 -26.63 13.61
C ILE A 179 -8.22 -27.39 12.70
N LYS A 180 -7.68 -26.70 11.69
CA LYS A 180 -6.54 -27.13 10.87
C LYS A 180 -5.59 -25.96 10.64
N ARG A 181 -4.34 -26.26 10.28
CA ARG A 181 -3.44 -25.30 9.64
C ARG A 181 -3.74 -25.34 8.14
N PRO A 182 -4.33 -24.30 7.54
CA PRO A 182 -4.66 -24.33 6.11
C PRO A 182 -3.37 -24.35 5.27
N PRO A 183 -3.40 -24.95 4.06
CA PRO A 183 -2.29 -24.85 3.14
C PRO A 183 -2.21 -23.40 2.59
N ILE A 184 -1.03 -22.80 2.70
CA ILE A 184 -0.77 -21.40 2.31
C ILE A 184 0.32 -21.33 1.24
N ALA A 185 0.10 -20.48 0.23
CA ALA A 185 1.02 -20.25 -0.89
C ALA A 185 2.24 -19.40 -0.47
N VAL A 186 3.04 -19.93 0.45
CA VAL A 186 4.22 -19.27 1.04
C VAL A 186 5.35 -20.28 1.18
N THR A 187 6.54 -19.93 0.66
CA THR A 187 7.70 -20.82 0.66
C THR A 187 8.49 -20.68 1.97
N PHE A 188 8.59 -21.79 2.72
CA PHE A 188 9.32 -21.88 3.99
C PHE A 188 10.63 -22.69 3.90
N THR A 189 10.85 -23.42 2.80
CA THR A 189 12.04 -24.28 2.60
C THR A 189 12.76 -23.86 1.32
N THR A 190 14.07 -24.10 1.22
CA THR A 190 14.85 -23.79 0.01
C THR A 190 14.76 -24.88 -1.06
N ALA A 191 14.35 -26.09 -0.68
CA ALA A 191 14.12 -27.24 -1.56
C ALA A 191 13.01 -28.14 -0.98
N PRO A 192 12.42 -29.05 -1.78
CA PRO A 192 11.57 -30.12 -1.26
C PRO A 192 12.32 -30.99 -0.24
N GLY A 193 11.70 -31.25 0.91
CA GLY A 193 12.30 -32.06 1.99
C GLY A 193 13.39 -31.38 2.82
N ALA A 194 13.74 -30.11 2.54
CA ALA A 194 14.62 -29.32 3.42
C ALA A 194 13.85 -28.80 4.65
N GLU A 195 14.56 -28.56 5.75
CA GLU A 195 13.96 -28.01 6.99
C GLU A 195 13.46 -26.56 6.81
N PRO A 196 12.37 -26.13 7.47
CA PRO A 196 11.84 -24.77 7.39
C PRO A 196 12.80 -23.71 7.94
N GLY A 197 13.31 -22.84 7.07
CA GLY A 197 14.23 -21.76 7.43
C GLY A 197 13.69 -20.38 7.04
N THR A 198 14.04 -19.34 7.79
CA THR A 198 13.61 -17.96 7.51
C THR A 198 14.68 -17.17 6.73
N ASN A 199 14.25 -16.34 5.78
CA ASN A 199 15.12 -15.45 4.98
C ASN A 199 16.27 -16.15 4.22
N GLN A 200 16.10 -17.41 3.83
CA GLN A 200 17.09 -18.16 3.04
C GLN A 200 16.85 -17.93 1.55
N PRO A 201 17.89 -17.68 0.71
CA PRO A 201 17.70 -17.48 -0.73
C PRO A 201 17.00 -18.65 -1.43
N LEU A 202 16.03 -18.33 -2.29
CA LEU A 202 15.33 -19.30 -3.12
C LEU A 202 16.03 -19.42 -4.49
N ALA A 203 16.00 -20.62 -5.07
CA ALA A 203 16.38 -20.83 -6.46
C ALA A 203 15.40 -20.09 -7.40
N ALA A 204 15.89 -19.67 -8.57
CA ALA A 204 15.03 -19.17 -9.63
C ALA A 204 14.10 -20.29 -10.13
N ALA A 205 12.84 -19.96 -10.39
CA ALA A 205 11.90 -20.92 -10.97
C ALA A 205 12.32 -21.28 -12.41
N PRO A 206 12.06 -22.52 -12.92
CA PRO A 206 12.50 -22.95 -14.26
C PRO A 206 12.01 -22.04 -15.41
N TYR A 207 10.84 -21.44 -15.23
CA TYR A 207 10.27 -20.48 -16.20
C TYR A 207 10.90 -19.08 -16.14
N GLY A 208 11.53 -18.68 -15.02
CA GLY A 208 12.10 -17.35 -14.82
C GLY A 208 11.27 -16.48 -13.88
N SER A 209 11.25 -15.16 -14.14
CA SER A 209 10.54 -14.16 -13.33
C SER A 209 10.14 -12.96 -14.20
N VAL A 210 8.89 -12.50 -14.14
CA VAL A 210 8.43 -11.27 -14.81
C VAL A 210 9.20 -10.01 -14.36
N HIS A 211 9.82 -10.07 -13.19
CA HIS A 211 10.66 -9.00 -12.63
C HIS A 211 12.14 -9.10 -13.05
N GLY A 212 12.47 -10.07 -13.91
CA GLY A 212 13.83 -10.35 -14.39
C GLY A 212 14.74 -11.05 -13.37
N GLU A 213 15.92 -11.44 -13.84
CA GLU A 213 16.92 -12.25 -13.12
C GLU A 213 17.46 -11.62 -11.82
N ARG A 214 17.26 -10.31 -11.64
CA ARG A 214 17.75 -9.55 -10.47
C ARG A 214 16.76 -9.54 -9.30
N ALA A 215 15.55 -10.09 -9.48
CA ALA A 215 14.54 -10.19 -8.44
C ALA A 215 14.83 -11.36 -7.48
N VAL A 216 15.68 -11.11 -6.48
CA VAL A 216 16.00 -12.09 -5.44
C VAL A 216 14.76 -12.37 -4.58
N ARG A 217 14.43 -13.66 -4.39
CA ARG A 217 13.40 -14.14 -3.46
C ARG A 217 14.07 -14.88 -2.30
N THR A 218 13.52 -14.79 -1.09
CA THR A 218 13.95 -15.59 0.08
C THR A 218 12.74 -16.32 0.69
N THR A 219 12.98 -17.34 1.52
CA THR A 219 11.95 -17.99 2.33
C THR A 219 11.32 -17.01 3.33
N CYS A 220 10.12 -17.33 3.81
CA CYS A 220 9.33 -16.43 4.66
C CYS A 220 10.11 -15.86 5.86
N THR A 221 10.05 -14.53 6.00
CA THR A 221 10.66 -13.78 7.12
C THR A 221 9.77 -13.71 8.37
N LEU A 222 8.56 -14.32 8.32
CA LEU A 222 7.57 -14.35 9.40
C LEU A 222 7.12 -12.95 9.90
N CYS A 223 7.08 -11.95 9.03
CA CYS A 223 6.88 -10.54 9.38
C CYS A 223 5.42 -10.05 9.54
N GLY A 224 4.40 -10.88 9.27
CA GLY A 224 2.98 -10.49 9.36
C GLY A 224 2.47 -9.54 8.27
N GLU A 225 3.25 -9.30 7.19
CA GLU A 225 2.96 -8.26 6.18
C GLU A 225 2.30 -8.78 4.89
N CYS A 226 1.69 -9.97 4.88
CA CYS A 226 1.21 -10.63 3.65
C CYS A 226 0.31 -9.73 2.79
N ASP A 227 -0.54 -8.95 3.44
CA ASP A 227 -1.59 -8.15 2.79
C ASP A 227 -1.07 -6.78 2.32
N LEU A 228 0.15 -6.41 2.70
CA LEU A 228 0.89 -5.26 2.15
C LEU A 228 1.88 -5.66 1.06
N GLY A 229 1.74 -6.87 0.50
CA GLY A 229 2.68 -7.45 -0.45
C GLY A 229 4.01 -7.88 0.16
N CYS A 230 4.67 -8.86 -0.44
CA CYS A 230 5.80 -9.54 0.18
C CYS A 230 7.15 -9.02 -0.33
N ASN A 231 7.77 -8.10 0.41
CA ASN A 231 9.06 -7.52 0.03
C ASN A 231 10.23 -8.52 -0.02
N SER A 232 10.10 -9.72 0.55
CA SER A 232 11.10 -10.80 0.42
C SER A 232 10.82 -11.77 -0.74
N GLY A 233 9.70 -11.64 -1.45
CA GLY A 233 9.29 -12.57 -2.50
C GLY A 233 8.93 -13.98 -2.02
N ALA A 234 8.87 -14.25 -0.71
CA ALA A 234 8.54 -15.57 -0.14
C ALA A 234 7.13 -16.07 -0.48
N LYS A 235 6.27 -15.16 -0.93
CA LYS A 235 4.88 -15.40 -1.31
C LYS A 235 4.83 -15.98 -2.72
N ASN A 236 4.06 -17.04 -2.95
CA ASN A 236 3.82 -17.57 -4.29
C ASN A 236 2.61 -16.84 -4.90
N SER A 237 2.78 -15.53 -5.10
CA SER A 237 1.85 -14.69 -5.84
C SER A 237 1.94 -14.96 -7.36
N LEU A 238 0.96 -14.48 -8.11
CA LEU A 238 0.75 -14.88 -9.51
C LEU A 238 1.81 -14.31 -10.45
N ASP A 239 2.41 -13.17 -10.10
CA ASP A 239 3.60 -12.62 -10.72
C ASP A 239 4.79 -13.59 -10.65
N HIS A 240 5.01 -14.22 -9.50
CA HIS A 240 6.07 -15.21 -9.27
C HIS A 240 5.75 -16.63 -9.76
N THR A 241 4.52 -16.88 -10.21
CA THR A 241 4.05 -18.22 -10.65
C THR A 241 3.44 -18.15 -12.05
N TYR A 242 2.11 -18.16 -12.17
CA TYR A 242 1.36 -18.24 -13.42
C TYR A 242 1.80 -17.21 -14.48
N LEU A 243 2.04 -15.95 -14.11
CA LEU A 243 2.40 -14.89 -15.06
C LEU A 243 3.86 -15.02 -15.54
N SER A 244 4.77 -15.46 -14.67
CA SER A 244 6.15 -15.77 -15.06
C SER A 244 6.21 -16.98 -16.01
N ALA A 245 5.38 -18.00 -15.75
CA ALA A 245 5.21 -19.11 -16.66
C ALA A 245 4.56 -18.68 -18.00
N ALA A 246 3.53 -17.82 -17.96
CA ALA A 246 2.84 -17.33 -19.15
C ALA A 246 3.76 -16.50 -20.06
N GLN A 247 4.52 -15.57 -19.48
CA GLN A 247 5.52 -14.78 -20.22
C GLN A 247 6.58 -15.69 -20.86
N ARG A 248 7.03 -16.73 -20.14
CA ARG A 248 7.98 -17.71 -20.67
C ARG A 248 7.40 -18.57 -21.81
N ALA A 249 6.09 -18.83 -21.78
CA ALA A 249 5.35 -19.48 -22.86
C ALA A 249 5.01 -18.53 -24.04
N GLY A 250 5.30 -17.23 -23.91
CA GLY A 250 5.13 -16.24 -24.99
C GLY A 250 3.93 -15.30 -24.85
N ALA A 251 3.27 -15.24 -23.69
CA ALA A 251 2.24 -14.23 -23.44
C ALA A 251 2.87 -12.82 -23.29
N ASP A 252 2.29 -11.85 -23.98
CA ASP A 252 2.63 -10.43 -23.83
C ASP A 252 1.89 -9.83 -22.62
N LEU A 253 2.64 -9.29 -21.66
CA LEU A 253 2.11 -8.79 -20.38
C LEU A 253 2.17 -7.25 -20.32
N ARG A 254 1.09 -6.61 -20.73
CA ARG A 254 0.98 -5.15 -20.82
C ARG A 254 0.42 -4.57 -19.53
N THR A 255 1.28 -3.95 -18.72
CA THR A 255 0.88 -3.19 -17.52
C THR A 255 0.49 -1.75 -17.88
N LEU A 256 -0.20 -1.06 -16.96
CA LEU A 256 -0.80 0.26 -17.16
C LEU A 256 -1.82 0.33 -18.32
N HIS A 257 -2.31 -0.83 -18.79
CA HIS A 257 -3.27 -0.99 -19.88
C HIS A 257 -4.67 -1.24 -19.32
N ASP A 258 -5.54 -0.25 -19.48
CA ASP A 258 -6.83 -0.16 -18.81
C ASP A 258 -7.97 -0.26 -19.83
N VAL A 259 -8.60 -1.43 -19.90
CA VAL A 259 -9.67 -1.73 -20.86
C VAL A 259 -10.95 -0.98 -20.49
N ARG A 260 -11.58 -0.32 -21.47
CA ARG A 260 -12.77 0.52 -21.27
C ARG A 260 -13.93 0.17 -22.20
N GLY A 261 -13.66 -0.39 -23.39
CA GLY A 261 -14.64 -0.72 -24.42
C GLY A 261 -14.56 -2.17 -24.87
N ILE A 262 -15.71 -2.80 -25.12
CA ILE A 262 -15.86 -4.16 -25.66
C ILE A 262 -16.96 -4.14 -26.72
N ARG A 263 -16.70 -4.71 -27.90
CA ARG A 263 -17.68 -4.81 -28.99
C ARG A 263 -17.47 -6.11 -29.77
N PRO A 264 -18.53 -6.89 -30.09
CA PRO A 264 -18.39 -8.05 -30.97
C PRO A 264 -18.08 -7.60 -32.40
N LEU A 265 -17.17 -8.32 -33.06
CA LEU A 265 -17.04 -8.30 -34.51
C LEU A 265 -18.25 -9.04 -35.11
N GLY A 266 -18.66 -8.70 -36.34
CA GLY A 266 -19.79 -9.33 -37.03
C GLY A 266 -21.18 -9.18 -36.38
N GLY A 267 -21.29 -8.59 -35.19
CA GLY A 267 -22.53 -8.52 -34.40
C GLY A 267 -22.67 -9.65 -33.37
N THR A 268 -23.73 -9.57 -32.56
CA THR A 268 -24.06 -10.56 -31.52
C THR A 268 -24.14 -11.98 -32.09
N GLY A 269 -23.61 -12.97 -31.38
CA GLY A 269 -23.65 -14.38 -31.77
C GLY A 269 -22.79 -14.76 -32.99
N SER A 270 -22.08 -13.83 -33.64
CA SER A 270 -21.36 -14.10 -34.89
C SER A 270 -20.20 -15.10 -34.77
N GLY A 271 -19.60 -15.23 -33.58
CA GLY A 271 -18.37 -16.00 -33.35
C GLY A 271 -17.12 -15.44 -34.05
N THR A 272 -17.18 -14.27 -34.69
CA THR A 272 -16.07 -13.70 -35.47
C THR A 272 -15.01 -12.95 -34.65
N GLY A 273 -15.17 -12.92 -33.32
CA GLY A 273 -14.23 -12.31 -32.37
C GLY A 273 -14.71 -10.97 -31.81
N TYR A 274 -13.78 -10.24 -31.18
CA TYR A 274 -14.06 -9.03 -30.40
C TYR A 274 -13.08 -7.90 -30.74
N GLU A 275 -13.60 -6.68 -30.69
CA GLU A 275 -12.84 -5.44 -30.62
C GLU A 275 -12.80 -4.99 -29.16
N VAL A 276 -11.59 -4.84 -28.63
CA VAL A 276 -11.32 -4.39 -27.26
C VAL A 276 -10.65 -3.02 -27.35
N ARG A 277 -11.19 -2.05 -26.62
CA ARG A 277 -10.69 -0.69 -26.59
C ARG A 277 -10.20 -0.32 -25.20
N TYR A 278 -9.02 0.28 -25.14
CA TYR A 278 -8.26 0.47 -23.91
C TYR A 278 -7.50 1.80 -23.94
N VAL A 279 -7.11 2.30 -22.77
CA VAL A 279 -6.18 3.42 -22.61
C VAL A 279 -4.89 2.94 -21.97
N VAL A 280 -3.81 3.68 -22.15
CA VAL A 280 -2.52 3.43 -21.48
C VAL A 280 -2.25 4.59 -20.53
N HIS A 281 -2.05 4.30 -19.26
CA HIS A 281 -1.72 5.30 -18.24
C HIS A 281 -0.22 5.58 -18.21
N ASP A 282 0.17 6.83 -18.03
CA ASP A 282 1.57 7.24 -17.85
C ASP A 282 1.75 7.90 -16.46
N PRO A 283 2.29 7.18 -15.45
CA PRO A 283 2.58 7.73 -14.14
C PRO A 283 3.67 8.82 -14.10
N GLU A 284 4.51 8.96 -15.14
CA GLU A 284 5.47 10.07 -15.26
C GLU A 284 4.80 11.33 -15.85
N ASN A 285 3.67 11.18 -16.55
CA ASN A 285 2.95 12.26 -17.21
C ASN A 285 1.40 12.09 -17.10
N PRO A 286 0.83 12.18 -15.89
CA PRO A 286 -0.61 11.91 -15.64
C PRO A 286 -1.57 12.89 -16.32
N GLU A 287 -1.09 14.07 -16.73
CA GLU A 287 -1.88 15.08 -17.45
C GLU A 287 -1.94 14.82 -18.97
N ALA A 288 -1.29 13.75 -19.47
CA ALA A 288 -1.32 13.38 -20.87
C ALA A 288 -2.73 12.93 -21.32
N PRO A 289 -3.17 13.29 -22.54
CA PRO A 289 -4.47 12.85 -23.05
C PRO A 289 -4.48 11.32 -23.24
N LEU A 290 -5.36 10.64 -22.50
CA LEU A 290 -5.57 9.19 -22.59
C LEU A 290 -6.22 8.81 -23.94
N LEU A 291 -5.39 8.61 -24.97
CA LEU A 291 -5.83 8.16 -26.29
C LEU A 291 -6.39 6.74 -26.22
N GLU A 292 -7.63 6.54 -26.71
CA GLU A 292 -8.22 5.21 -26.84
C GLU A 292 -7.52 4.43 -27.97
N ARG A 293 -7.01 3.24 -27.64
CA ARG A 293 -6.34 2.29 -28.55
C ARG A 293 -7.22 1.06 -28.76
N ILE A 294 -7.01 0.35 -29.87
CA ILE A 294 -7.84 -0.79 -30.28
C ILE A 294 -6.97 -2.02 -30.54
N ILE A 295 -7.35 -3.14 -29.92
CA ILE A 295 -6.87 -4.48 -30.26
C ILE A 295 -8.07 -5.37 -30.63
N ARG A 296 -7.84 -6.39 -31.45
CA ARG A 296 -8.83 -7.39 -31.86
C ARG A 296 -8.38 -8.80 -31.47
N CYS A 297 -9.34 -9.64 -31.13
CA CYS A 297 -9.07 -11.02 -30.70
C CYS A 297 -10.18 -11.97 -31.15
N ARG A 298 -9.88 -13.27 -31.24
CA ARG A 298 -10.93 -14.29 -31.41
C ARG A 298 -11.58 -14.64 -30.08
N HIS A 299 -10.77 -14.72 -29.01
CA HIS A 299 -11.22 -14.98 -27.65
C HIS A 299 -10.98 -13.76 -26.75
N LEU A 300 -11.98 -13.40 -25.94
CA LEU A 300 -11.89 -12.34 -24.93
C LEU A 300 -12.14 -12.93 -23.55
N ILE A 301 -11.13 -12.91 -22.69
CA ILE A 301 -11.18 -13.51 -21.35
C ILE A 301 -11.18 -12.39 -20.31
N LEU A 302 -12.27 -12.28 -19.54
CA LEU A 302 -12.41 -11.35 -18.43
C LEU A 302 -11.95 -12.02 -17.14
N GLY A 303 -10.84 -11.53 -16.60
CA GLY A 303 -10.21 -11.89 -15.34
C GLY A 303 -9.92 -10.67 -14.45
N ALA A 304 -10.68 -9.58 -14.65
CA ALA A 304 -10.50 -8.28 -13.99
C ALA A 304 -10.97 -8.25 -12.52
N GLY A 305 -11.40 -9.40 -11.99
CA GLY A 305 -11.97 -9.54 -10.67
C GLY A 305 -13.41 -9.07 -10.62
N THR A 306 -14.12 -9.46 -9.54
CA THR A 306 -15.57 -9.31 -9.42
C THR A 306 -16.09 -7.92 -9.77
N PHE A 307 -15.50 -6.86 -9.22
CA PHE A 307 -15.92 -5.49 -9.54
C PHE A 307 -15.52 -5.07 -10.96
N GLY A 308 -14.32 -5.41 -11.43
CA GLY A 308 -13.82 -5.04 -12.75
C GLY A 308 -14.59 -5.69 -13.90
N SER A 309 -14.79 -7.01 -13.84
CA SER A 309 -15.48 -7.77 -14.88
C SER A 309 -16.98 -7.40 -14.95
N ASN A 310 -17.65 -7.20 -13.81
CA ASN A 310 -19.02 -6.67 -13.80
C ASN A 310 -19.10 -5.23 -14.33
N PHE A 311 -18.18 -4.34 -13.94
CA PHE A 311 -18.12 -2.97 -14.45
C PHE A 311 -17.96 -2.94 -15.97
N LEU A 312 -17.07 -3.77 -16.53
CA LEU A 312 -16.85 -3.88 -17.97
C LEU A 312 -18.09 -4.36 -18.72
N LEU A 313 -18.75 -5.42 -18.24
CA LEU A 313 -19.96 -5.97 -18.85
C LEU A 313 -21.13 -4.98 -18.79
N LEU A 314 -21.38 -4.36 -17.63
CA LEU A 314 -22.44 -3.37 -17.46
C LEU A 314 -22.18 -2.11 -18.31
N ARG A 315 -20.94 -1.60 -18.34
CA ARG A 315 -20.54 -0.42 -19.12
C ARG A 315 -20.69 -0.64 -20.63
N ASN A 316 -20.50 -1.88 -21.09
CA ASN A 316 -20.59 -2.25 -22.50
C ASN A 316 -21.94 -2.93 -22.85
N ARG A 317 -22.96 -2.91 -21.98
CA ARG A 317 -24.26 -3.52 -22.25
C ARG A 317 -24.95 -2.97 -23.52
N ALA A 318 -24.65 -1.72 -23.92
CA ALA A 318 -25.13 -1.13 -25.16
C ALA A 318 -24.52 -1.75 -26.43
N SER A 319 -23.25 -2.19 -26.39
CA SER A 319 -22.59 -2.96 -27.45
C SER A 319 -22.74 -4.48 -27.27
N LEU A 320 -23.29 -4.92 -26.14
CA LEU A 320 -23.53 -6.31 -25.76
C LEU A 320 -25.02 -6.55 -25.38
N PRO A 321 -25.99 -6.28 -26.28
CA PRO A 321 -27.42 -6.26 -25.97
C PRO A 321 -28.04 -7.64 -25.63
N ALA A 322 -27.34 -8.75 -25.86
CA ALA A 322 -27.81 -10.10 -25.50
C ALA A 322 -27.26 -10.61 -24.16
N LEU A 323 -26.57 -9.76 -23.37
CA LEU A 323 -26.18 -10.12 -22.00
C LEU A 323 -27.42 -10.39 -21.15
N SER A 324 -27.39 -11.52 -20.44
CA SER A 324 -28.45 -11.97 -19.53
C SER A 324 -28.92 -10.85 -18.60
N GLU A 325 -30.23 -10.81 -18.35
CA GLU A 325 -30.84 -9.95 -17.34
C GLU A 325 -30.40 -10.31 -15.90
N THR A 326 -29.76 -11.48 -15.71
CA THR A 326 -29.11 -11.85 -14.45
C THR A 326 -27.78 -11.13 -14.21
N LEU A 327 -27.28 -10.32 -15.15
CA LEU A 327 -26.10 -9.49 -14.97
C LEU A 327 -26.32 -8.46 -13.85
N GLY A 328 -25.43 -8.50 -12.87
CA GLY A 328 -25.52 -7.78 -11.62
C GLY A 328 -25.95 -8.66 -10.43
N SER A 329 -26.63 -9.78 -10.66
CA SER A 329 -27.26 -10.58 -9.59
C SER A 329 -26.30 -11.46 -8.79
N ARG A 330 -26.73 -11.85 -7.59
CA ARG A 330 -26.05 -12.81 -6.69
C ARG A 330 -24.64 -12.37 -6.28
N PHE A 331 -24.46 -11.06 -6.08
CA PHE A 331 -23.27 -10.56 -5.40
C PHE A 331 -23.25 -11.01 -3.94
N SER A 332 -22.08 -11.39 -3.45
CA SER A 332 -21.82 -11.78 -2.05
C SER A 332 -20.43 -11.27 -1.62
N GLY A 333 -20.28 -11.00 -0.32
CA GLY A 333 -18.99 -10.69 0.31
C GLY A 333 -18.26 -11.94 0.81
N ASN A 334 -18.66 -13.13 0.34
CA ASN A 334 -18.23 -14.45 0.83
C ASN A 334 -18.32 -14.59 2.36
N GLY A 335 -19.29 -13.91 2.97
CA GLY A 335 -19.53 -13.89 4.41
C GLY A 335 -18.43 -13.24 5.25
N ASP A 336 -17.60 -12.38 4.66
CA ASP A 336 -16.47 -11.71 5.31
C ASP A 336 -16.89 -10.90 6.56
N LEU A 337 -16.25 -11.20 7.70
CA LEU A 337 -16.39 -10.48 8.95
C LEU A 337 -15.03 -10.36 9.65
N LEU A 338 -14.54 -9.13 9.85
CA LEU A 338 -13.36 -8.85 10.66
C LEU A 338 -13.76 -8.48 12.09
N THR A 339 -13.13 -9.09 13.08
CA THR A 339 -13.27 -8.75 14.51
C THR A 339 -11.91 -8.79 15.20
N PHE A 340 -11.84 -8.37 16.47
CA PHE A 340 -10.60 -8.32 17.23
C PHE A 340 -10.77 -8.91 18.64
N VAL A 341 -9.85 -9.78 19.03
CA VAL A 341 -9.57 -10.11 20.42
C VAL A 341 -8.59 -9.06 20.96
N MET A 342 -8.88 -8.46 22.11
CA MET A 342 -8.06 -7.40 22.70
C MET A 342 -7.72 -7.70 24.15
N GLY A 343 -6.46 -7.52 24.58
CA GLY A 343 -6.10 -7.63 25.99
C GLY A 343 -6.22 -9.04 26.57
N ALA A 344 -5.87 -10.07 25.77
CA ALA A 344 -5.94 -11.49 26.13
C ALA A 344 -5.10 -11.84 27.38
N LYS A 345 -5.56 -12.84 28.16
CA LYS A 345 -5.03 -13.15 29.51
C LYS A 345 -4.89 -14.65 29.79
N ILE A 346 -3.94 -14.97 30.65
CA ILE A 346 -3.75 -16.28 31.27
C ILE A 346 -4.25 -16.17 32.70
N HIS A 347 -5.39 -16.82 32.97
CA HIS A 347 -5.94 -16.95 34.32
C HIS A 347 -5.29 -18.17 34.99
N ASN A 348 -4.70 -17.97 36.15
CA ASN A 348 -4.12 -19.02 36.99
C ASN A 348 -4.76 -18.92 38.37
N GLU A 349 -5.16 -20.05 38.96
CA GLU A 349 -5.82 -20.05 40.27
C GLU A 349 -4.95 -19.38 41.35
N GLY A 350 -5.58 -18.54 42.18
CA GLY A 350 -4.92 -17.80 43.26
C GLY A 350 -3.92 -16.71 42.81
N LYS A 351 -3.80 -16.39 41.52
CA LYS A 351 -2.84 -15.39 41.00
C LYS A 351 -3.52 -14.29 40.19
N VAL A 352 -2.88 -13.11 40.15
CA VAL A 352 -3.28 -12.02 39.26
C VAL A 352 -3.16 -12.49 37.80
N PRO A 353 -4.17 -12.28 36.93
CA PRO A 353 -4.11 -12.72 35.54
C PRO A 353 -2.94 -12.07 34.80
N ALA A 354 -2.14 -12.89 34.11
CA ALA A 354 -1.01 -12.44 33.31
C ALA A 354 -1.43 -12.17 31.86
N THR A 355 -0.74 -11.29 31.15
CA THR A 355 -0.98 -11.05 29.72
C THR A 355 -0.71 -12.31 28.89
N ARG A 356 -1.65 -12.71 28.02
CA ARG A 356 -1.45 -13.79 27.05
C ARG A 356 -0.82 -13.22 25.79
N THR A 357 0.46 -13.47 25.57
CA THR A 357 1.16 -13.07 24.34
C THR A 357 0.63 -13.86 23.15
N LEU A 358 0.01 -13.17 22.19
CA LEU A 358 -0.45 -13.71 20.91
C LEU A 358 0.50 -13.33 19.76
N SER A 359 1.15 -12.17 19.85
CA SER A 359 2.12 -11.67 18.85
C SER A 359 1.59 -11.70 17.41
N GLY A 360 0.46 -11.01 17.16
CA GLY A 360 -0.18 -10.97 15.83
C GLY A 360 0.73 -10.57 14.67
N SER A 361 1.81 -9.83 14.91
CA SER A 361 2.82 -9.47 13.91
C SER A 361 3.96 -10.49 13.70
N ARG A 362 3.83 -11.73 14.19
CA ARG A 362 4.77 -12.84 13.95
C ARG A 362 4.09 -13.99 13.19
N GLY A 363 4.74 -14.46 12.14
CA GLY A 363 4.24 -15.48 11.21
C GLY A 363 3.67 -14.86 9.92
N PRO A 364 3.08 -15.68 9.03
CA PRO A 364 2.15 -15.21 8.00
C PRO A 364 0.87 -14.64 8.63
N VAL A 365 0.08 -13.93 7.82
CA VAL A 365 -1.19 -13.35 8.29
C VAL A 365 -2.14 -14.44 8.79
N ILE A 366 -2.41 -15.50 8.02
CA ILE A 366 -3.14 -16.68 8.53
C ILE A 366 -2.17 -17.81 8.92
N THR A 367 -2.44 -18.51 10.03
CA THR A 367 -1.73 -19.75 10.40
C THR A 367 -2.66 -20.94 10.71
N THR A 368 -3.92 -20.66 11.01
CA THR A 368 -4.95 -21.60 11.47
C THR A 368 -6.32 -21.22 10.91
N ALA A 369 -7.15 -22.23 10.68
CA ALA A 369 -8.52 -22.11 10.19
C ALA A 369 -9.41 -23.10 10.96
N ILE A 370 -10.39 -22.58 11.70
CA ILE A 370 -11.45 -23.34 12.34
C ILE A 370 -12.60 -23.47 11.35
N ARG A 371 -13.08 -24.70 11.08
CA ARG A 371 -14.24 -24.96 10.22
C ARG A 371 -15.48 -25.19 11.08
N VAL A 372 -16.55 -24.43 10.84
CA VAL A 372 -17.86 -24.62 11.49
C VAL A 372 -18.86 -25.20 10.48
N PRO A 373 -19.51 -26.34 10.81
CA PRO A 373 -20.47 -27.02 9.94
C PRO A 373 -21.75 -26.23 9.62
N ASP A 374 -22.40 -26.58 8.50
CA ASP A 374 -23.70 -26.09 8.02
C ASP A 374 -24.82 -27.13 8.26
N THR A 375 -26.00 -27.01 7.64
CA THR A 375 -27.04 -28.05 7.75
C THR A 375 -26.69 -29.33 6.99
N GLU A 376 -25.96 -29.22 5.88
CA GLU A 376 -25.72 -30.32 4.93
C GLU A 376 -24.64 -31.29 5.43
N ASP A 377 -23.85 -30.87 6.42
CA ASP A 377 -22.85 -31.68 7.13
C ASP A 377 -23.13 -31.95 8.61
N GLY A 378 -24.34 -31.64 9.09
CA GLY A 378 -24.82 -32.03 10.42
C GLY A 378 -24.58 -31.02 11.54
N GLY A 379 -24.16 -29.80 11.20
CA GLY A 379 -24.20 -28.65 12.09
C GLY A 379 -25.56 -27.97 12.08
N SER A 380 -25.58 -26.66 11.86
CA SER A 380 -26.82 -25.88 11.75
C SER A 380 -26.62 -24.68 10.84
N GLY A 381 -27.69 -24.17 10.22
CA GLY A 381 -27.69 -22.99 9.35
C GLY A 381 -26.61 -23.02 8.25
N ARG A 382 -26.15 -21.85 7.80
CA ARG A 382 -25.09 -21.71 6.80
C ARG A 382 -23.69 -21.66 7.43
N GLY A 383 -22.79 -22.51 6.94
CA GLY A 383 -21.45 -22.77 7.51
C GLY A 383 -20.39 -21.73 7.15
N TYR A 384 -19.25 -21.82 7.85
CA TYR A 384 -18.19 -20.80 7.81
C TYR A 384 -16.85 -21.34 8.30
N TYR A 385 -15.80 -20.56 8.04
CA TYR A 385 -14.50 -20.63 8.69
C TYR A 385 -14.29 -19.43 9.62
N VAL A 386 -13.45 -19.62 10.64
CA VAL A 386 -12.84 -18.55 11.44
C VAL A 386 -11.33 -18.76 11.43
N GLU A 387 -10.60 -17.78 10.91
CA GLU A 387 -9.14 -17.80 10.75
C GLU A 387 -8.47 -16.78 11.68
N ASP A 388 -7.26 -17.07 12.15
CA ASP A 388 -6.44 -16.09 12.87
C ASP A 388 -5.78 -15.13 11.88
N ALA A 389 -5.87 -13.83 12.11
CA ALA A 389 -5.24 -12.83 11.24
C ALA A 389 -4.09 -12.11 11.95
N GLY A 390 -2.98 -11.93 11.22
CA GLY A 390 -1.85 -11.12 11.64
C GLY A 390 -1.98 -9.66 11.20
N TYR A 391 -1.03 -8.83 11.59
CA TYR A 391 -0.95 -7.43 11.15
C TYR A 391 0.50 -6.92 11.11
N PRO A 392 0.83 -5.98 10.21
CA PRO A 392 2.17 -5.39 10.11
C PRO A 392 2.66 -4.80 11.42
N ALA A 393 3.96 -4.96 11.71
CA ALA A 393 4.55 -4.56 12.98
C ALA A 393 4.38 -3.06 13.34
N PHE A 394 4.20 -2.17 12.36
CA PHE A 394 3.92 -0.74 12.61
C PHE A 394 2.50 -0.48 13.16
N MET A 395 1.54 -1.39 12.94
CA MET A 395 0.17 -1.23 13.46
C MET A 395 0.08 -1.41 14.98
N ASN A 396 1.07 -2.07 15.62
CA ASN A 396 1.22 -2.05 17.08
C ASN A 396 1.19 -0.60 17.61
N TRP A 397 1.93 0.30 16.95
CA TRP A 397 2.05 1.71 17.35
C TRP A 397 0.77 2.53 17.11
N LEU A 398 -0.06 2.14 16.13
CA LEU A 398 -1.39 2.74 15.89
C LEU A 398 -2.40 2.30 16.96
N ILE A 399 -2.37 1.02 17.33
CA ILE A 399 -3.19 0.46 18.42
C ILE A 399 -2.81 1.08 19.78
N GLU A 400 -1.51 1.33 19.99
CA GLU A 400 -0.98 2.01 21.18
C GLU A 400 -1.30 3.52 21.20
N THR A 401 -1.13 4.25 20.10
CA THR A 401 -1.47 5.68 20.03
C THR A 401 -2.98 5.94 20.12
N GLY A 402 -3.83 4.99 19.73
CA GLY A 402 -5.26 4.99 20.05
C GLY A 402 -5.55 5.08 21.57
N GLN A 403 -4.57 4.80 22.43
CA GLN A 403 -4.68 4.94 23.88
C GLN A 403 -4.22 6.29 24.43
N LEU A 404 -3.91 7.32 23.62
CA LEU A 404 -3.28 8.57 24.10
C LEU A 404 -3.93 9.15 25.37
N GLY A 405 -5.27 9.20 25.45
CA GLY A 405 -6.00 9.64 26.65
C GLY A 405 -5.90 8.70 27.86
N ARG A 406 -5.78 7.37 27.65
CA ARG A 406 -5.51 6.37 28.72
C ARG A 406 -4.05 6.37 29.15
N VAL A 407 -3.11 6.77 28.28
CA VAL A 407 -1.69 6.97 28.61
C VAL A 407 -1.56 8.24 29.45
N VAL A 408 -2.01 9.40 28.96
CA VAL A 408 -2.01 10.67 29.72
C VAL A 408 -2.66 10.51 31.10
N ARG A 409 -3.79 9.80 31.21
CA ARG A 409 -4.44 9.52 32.50
C ARG A 409 -3.63 8.58 33.41
N ARG A 410 -2.84 7.65 32.87
CA ARG A 410 -1.88 6.83 33.65
C ARG A 410 -0.69 7.65 34.10
N THR A 411 -0.03 8.38 33.19
CA THR A 411 1.11 9.26 33.48
C THR A 411 0.75 10.31 34.53
N ALA A 412 -0.43 10.94 34.43
CA ALA A 412 -0.91 11.90 35.44
C ALA A 412 -1.18 11.25 36.81
N ARG A 413 -1.63 9.99 36.84
CA ARG A 413 -1.84 9.23 38.09
C ARG A 413 -0.52 8.83 38.74
N VAL A 414 0.46 8.39 37.94
CA VAL A 414 1.83 8.10 38.40
C VAL A 414 2.51 9.38 38.90
N ALA A 415 2.45 10.48 38.16
CA ALA A 415 2.99 11.77 38.57
C ALA A 415 2.33 12.28 39.88
N GLY A 416 1.01 12.14 40.02
CA GLY A 416 0.29 12.47 41.25
C GLY A 416 0.68 11.58 42.44
N GLN A 417 0.93 10.28 42.22
CA GLN A 417 1.38 9.36 43.25
C GLN A 417 2.83 9.65 43.67
N LEU A 418 3.75 9.84 42.72
CA LEU A 418 5.14 10.23 43.00
C LEU A 418 5.24 11.58 43.71
N LEU A 419 4.39 12.56 43.35
CA LEU A 419 4.29 13.84 44.04
C LEU A 419 3.77 13.67 45.48
N LYS A 420 2.77 12.80 45.69
CA LYS A 420 2.23 12.48 47.01
C LYS A 420 3.28 11.78 47.89
N ASP A 421 3.93 10.74 47.39
CA ASP A 421 4.91 9.97 48.14
C ASP A 421 6.13 10.82 48.53
N ARG A 422 6.49 11.80 47.69
CA ARG A 422 7.51 12.84 47.95
C ARG A 422 7.06 13.95 48.92
N LEU A 423 5.75 14.14 49.12
CA LEU A 423 5.16 15.09 50.07
C LEU A 423 4.88 14.49 51.46
N PHE A 424 4.74 13.15 51.55
CA PHE A 424 4.40 12.43 52.79
C PHE A 424 5.53 11.48 53.26
N GLU A 425 6.78 11.80 52.92
CA GLU A 425 8.01 11.08 53.34
C GLU A 425 8.00 9.54 53.15
N ALA A 426 7.28 9.04 52.15
CA ALA A 426 7.23 7.61 51.88
C ALA A 426 8.58 7.10 51.35
N ARG A 427 9.35 6.41 52.21
CA ARG A 427 10.69 5.89 51.91
C ARG A 427 10.70 4.72 50.90
N ARG A 428 10.32 5.00 49.65
CA ARG A 428 10.47 4.10 48.49
C ARG A 428 11.55 4.64 47.56
N SER A 429 12.68 3.95 47.50
CA SER A 429 13.85 4.30 46.67
C SER A 429 13.89 3.64 45.29
N ASN A 430 12.90 2.80 44.95
CA ASN A 430 12.79 2.12 43.66
C ASN A 430 11.49 2.53 42.96
N ILE A 431 11.62 3.33 41.89
CA ILE A 431 10.52 3.86 41.06
C ILE A 431 10.40 3.16 39.69
N SER A 432 11.14 2.08 39.46
CA SER A 432 11.17 1.39 38.16
C SER A 432 9.82 0.79 37.77
N ALA A 433 9.01 0.37 38.76
CA ALA A 433 7.65 -0.10 38.55
C ALA A 433 6.71 1.05 38.10
N ASP A 434 6.87 2.24 38.66
CA ASP A 434 6.06 3.42 38.32
C ASP A 434 6.43 3.96 36.93
N LEU A 435 7.71 3.92 36.56
CA LEU A 435 8.19 4.22 35.21
C LEU A 435 7.66 3.22 34.16
N ALA A 436 7.67 1.92 34.45
CA ALA A 436 7.05 0.91 33.58
C ALA A 436 5.54 1.14 33.44
N ALA A 437 4.84 1.48 34.53
CA ALA A 437 3.41 1.80 34.50
C ALA A 437 3.08 3.10 33.73
N ALA A 438 4.05 4.02 33.61
CA ALA A 438 3.91 5.28 32.85
C ALA A 438 4.23 5.14 31.35
N LEU A 439 5.18 4.26 30.99
CA LEU A 439 5.48 3.90 29.59
C LEU A 439 4.36 3.04 28.98
N GLY A 440 3.72 2.21 29.80
CA GLY A 440 2.91 1.09 29.33
C GLY A 440 3.76 -0.15 29.14
N ASP A 441 3.10 -1.30 29.16
CA ASP A 441 3.70 -2.64 29.21
C ASP A 441 3.71 -3.36 27.85
N GLY A 442 3.28 -2.68 26.78
CA GLY A 442 3.05 -3.30 25.46
C GLY A 442 1.98 -4.39 25.46
N SER A 443 1.23 -4.57 26.57
CA SER A 443 0.36 -5.73 26.74
C SER A 443 -0.70 -5.83 25.65
N LEU A 444 -1.35 -4.72 25.33
CA LEU A 444 -2.52 -4.72 24.47
C LEU A 444 -2.19 -5.03 23.00
N SER A 445 -1.02 -4.62 22.51
CA SER A 445 -0.50 -4.96 21.18
C SER A 445 0.14 -6.36 21.15
N ALA A 446 0.76 -6.81 22.24
CA ALA A 446 1.24 -8.19 22.38
C ALA A 446 0.10 -9.23 22.52
N SER A 447 -1.07 -8.82 23.01
CA SER A 447 -2.24 -9.68 23.33
C SER A 447 -3.49 -9.36 22.50
N SER A 448 -3.34 -8.62 21.39
CA SER A 448 -4.38 -8.45 20.38
C SER A 448 -4.22 -9.46 19.24
N LEU A 449 -5.35 -9.94 18.73
CA LEU A 449 -5.43 -10.83 17.57
C LEU A 449 -6.71 -10.54 16.77
N PRO A 450 -6.61 -10.00 15.55
CA PRO A 450 -7.72 -10.00 14.61
C PRO A 450 -8.19 -11.42 14.30
N LEU A 451 -9.50 -11.62 14.18
CA LEU A 451 -10.13 -12.85 13.70
C LEU A 451 -10.90 -12.53 12.42
N LEU A 452 -10.62 -13.28 11.36
CA LEU A 452 -11.35 -13.21 10.09
C LEU A 452 -12.37 -14.34 10.03
N GLY A 453 -13.62 -14.00 9.73
CA GLY A 453 -14.69 -14.96 9.49
C GLY A 453 -15.12 -14.87 8.03
N MET A 454 -15.47 -16.00 7.44
CA MET A 454 -15.87 -16.10 6.03
C MET A 454 -16.71 -17.36 5.84
N GLY A 455 -17.62 -17.40 4.86
CA GLY A 455 -18.61 -18.46 4.85
C GLY A 455 -19.76 -18.22 3.90
N ARG A 456 -20.84 -18.98 4.13
CA ARG A 456 -21.98 -19.08 3.23
C ARG A 456 -23.04 -18.02 3.51
N ASP A 457 -22.69 -16.74 3.42
CA ASP A 457 -23.69 -15.65 3.43
C ASP A 457 -24.69 -15.79 2.27
N VAL A 458 -25.81 -15.07 2.34
CA VAL A 458 -26.82 -15.12 1.28
C VAL A 458 -26.34 -14.28 0.09
N PRO A 459 -26.25 -14.84 -1.14
CA PRO A 459 -25.90 -14.08 -2.33
C PRO A 459 -27.13 -13.34 -2.88
N ASP A 460 -27.58 -12.30 -2.17
CA ASP A 460 -28.73 -11.46 -2.52
C ASP A 460 -28.36 -10.10 -3.12
N GLY A 461 -27.07 -9.76 -3.19
CA GLY A 461 -26.60 -8.45 -3.63
C GLY A 461 -26.77 -8.23 -5.13
N VAL A 462 -26.98 -6.96 -5.51
CA VAL A 462 -27.13 -6.52 -6.90
C VAL A 462 -26.10 -5.45 -7.27
N LEU A 463 -25.22 -5.78 -8.20
CA LEU A 463 -24.30 -4.87 -8.87
C LEU A 463 -25.02 -4.13 -10.02
N SER A 464 -24.80 -2.82 -10.12
CA SER A 464 -25.42 -1.96 -11.14
C SER A 464 -24.49 -0.79 -11.52
N LEU A 465 -24.85 -0.02 -12.55
CA LEU A 465 -24.23 1.28 -12.82
C LEU A 465 -25.15 2.42 -12.42
N GLN A 466 -24.61 3.39 -11.68
CA GLN A 466 -25.26 4.65 -11.30
C GLN A 466 -24.31 5.78 -11.68
N ASP A 467 -24.75 6.72 -12.51
CA ASP A 467 -23.93 7.82 -13.05
C ASP A 467 -22.57 7.38 -13.64
N GLY A 468 -22.57 6.23 -14.32
CA GLY A 468 -21.38 5.62 -14.93
C GLY A 468 -20.41 4.95 -13.96
N ARG A 469 -20.72 4.92 -12.65
CA ARG A 469 -19.94 4.27 -11.58
C ARG A 469 -20.59 2.97 -11.15
N LEU A 470 -19.79 2.00 -10.71
CA LEU A 470 -20.29 0.76 -10.12
C LEU A 470 -20.96 1.03 -8.77
N ALA A 471 -22.13 0.45 -8.57
CA ALA A 471 -22.86 0.48 -7.31
C ALA A 471 -23.28 -0.94 -6.91
N VAL A 472 -23.22 -1.25 -5.62
CA VAL A 472 -23.81 -2.46 -5.02
C VAL A 472 -24.99 -2.04 -4.17
N ASP A 473 -26.13 -2.70 -4.35
CA ASP A 473 -27.19 -2.76 -3.34
C ASP A 473 -27.14 -4.13 -2.64
N TRP A 474 -26.77 -4.11 -1.36
CA TRP A 474 -26.64 -5.30 -0.51
C TRP A 474 -26.79 -4.89 0.96
N THR A 475 -27.30 -5.78 1.82
CA THR A 475 -27.42 -5.50 3.26
C THR A 475 -27.23 -6.76 4.12
N LEU A 476 -26.86 -6.56 5.38
CA LEU A 476 -26.80 -7.62 6.39
C LEU A 476 -28.16 -8.28 6.72
N ALA A 477 -29.29 -7.84 6.18
CA ALA A 477 -30.62 -8.23 6.65
C ALA A 477 -30.91 -9.74 6.50
N THR A 478 -30.75 -10.28 5.29
CA THR A 478 -30.93 -11.71 4.96
C THR A 478 -29.91 -12.60 5.67
N SER A 479 -28.67 -12.10 5.78
CA SER A 479 -27.52 -12.82 6.35
C SER A 479 -27.34 -12.61 7.87
N THR A 480 -28.25 -11.91 8.56
CA THR A 480 -28.10 -11.61 10.01
C THR A 480 -27.95 -12.87 10.86
N GLY A 481 -28.70 -13.95 10.54
CA GLY A 481 -28.59 -15.24 11.21
C GLY A 481 -27.28 -16.00 10.93
N TYR A 482 -26.59 -15.70 9.84
CA TYR A 482 -25.25 -16.19 9.54
C TYR A 482 -24.21 -15.41 10.37
N PHE A 483 -24.16 -14.09 10.20
CA PHE A 483 -23.15 -13.23 10.85
C PHE A 483 -23.22 -13.28 12.39
N GLY A 484 -24.42 -13.39 12.96
CA GLY A 484 -24.59 -13.53 14.42
C GLY A 484 -23.90 -14.76 15.01
N ARG A 485 -23.65 -15.80 14.22
CA ARG A 485 -23.01 -17.06 14.67
C ARG A 485 -21.51 -17.05 14.47
N VAL A 486 -21.03 -16.55 13.31
CA VAL A 486 -19.60 -16.23 13.09
C VAL A 486 -19.09 -15.37 14.25
N ARG A 487 -19.82 -14.29 14.56
CA ARG A 487 -19.58 -13.38 15.67
C ARG A 487 -19.64 -14.07 17.05
N LYS A 488 -20.55 -15.03 17.25
CA LYS A 488 -20.59 -15.83 18.50
C LYS A 488 -19.32 -16.68 18.65
N THR A 489 -18.94 -17.46 17.64
CA THR A 489 -17.73 -18.29 17.69
C THR A 489 -16.47 -17.45 17.92
N MET A 490 -16.36 -16.28 17.29
CA MET A 490 -15.27 -15.33 17.57
C MET A 490 -15.28 -14.80 19.01
N ALA A 491 -16.46 -14.53 19.59
CA ALA A 491 -16.59 -14.10 20.98
C ALA A 491 -16.30 -15.25 21.98
N ASP A 492 -16.67 -16.49 21.64
CA ASP A 492 -16.32 -17.69 22.42
C ASP A 492 -14.78 -17.88 22.44
N ILE A 493 -14.13 -17.75 21.27
CA ILE A 493 -12.66 -17.78 21.13
C ILE A 493 -12.01 -16.63 21.92
N ALA A 494 -12.54 -15.40 21.85
CA ALA A 494 -12.03 -14.28 22.63
C ALA A 494 -12.10 -14.54 24.15
N GLY A 495 -13.19 -15.14 24.61
CA GLY A 495 -13.39 -15.55 26.01
C GLY A 495 -12.37 -16.59 26.48
N GLU A 496 -12.13 -17.64 25.68
CA GLU A 496 -11.11 -18.66 25.96
C GLU A 496 -9.67 -18.12 25.89
N LEU A 497 -9.43 -17.10 25.05
CA LEU A 497 -8.21 -16.31 25.06
C LEU A 497 -8.10 -15.35 26.27
N GLY A 498 -9.15 -15.20 27.07
CA GLY A 498 -9.21 -14.30 28.23
C GLY A 498 -9.18 -12.81 27.84
N GLY A 499 -9.59 -12.49 26.62
CA GLY A 499 -9.58 -11.15 26.03
C GLY A 499 -10.98 -10.56 25.82
N ASP A 500 -11.04 -9.25 25.66
CA ASP A 500 -12.26 -8.53 25.29
C ASP A 500 -12.54 -8.77 23.80
N PHE A 501 -13.77 -9.18 23.47
CA PHE A 501 -14.24 -9.27 22.09
C PHE A 501 -14.66 -7.90 21.57
N VAL A 502 -14.13 -7.48 20.42
CA VAL A 502 -14.36 -6.16 19.81
C VAL A 502 -14.76 -6.30 18.34
N ASP A 503 -15.96 -5.80 18.00
CA ASP A 503 -16.43 -5.68 16.62
C ASP A 503 -15.60 -4.67 15.81
N ASN A 504 -15.60 -4.81 14.47
CA ASN A 504 -15.04 -3.80 13.57
C ASN A 504 -15.64 -2.41 13.87
N PRO A 505 -14.83 -1.32 13.93
CA PRO A 505 -15.30 0.06 14.05
C PRO A 505 -16.29 0.58 12.98
N LEU A 506 -16.69 -0.21 11.98
CA LEU A 506 -17.77 0.07 11.03
C LEU A 506 -19.11 -0.65 11.37
N TRP A 507 -19.10 -1.60 12.31
CA TRP A 507 -20.26 -2.44 12.65
C TRP A 507 -21.44 -1.66 13.24
N TRP A 508 -21.19 -0.54 13.93
CA TRP A 508 -22.26 0.35 14.41
C TRP A 508 -23.07 1.01 13.29
N ALA A 509 -22.49 1.11 12.08
CA ALA A 509 -23.17 1.55 10.87
C ALA A 509 -23.78 0.40 10.05
N LYS A 510 -23.71 -0.85 10.55
CA LYS A 510 -24.12 -2.08 9.86
C LYS A 510 -23.45 -2.28 8.49
N ARG A 511 -22.14 -1.95 8.40
CA ARG A 511 -21.33 -2.17 7.19
C ARG A 511 -20.26 -3.25 7.43
N VAL A 512 -19.90 -3.97 6.37
CA VAL A 512 -18.80 -4.94 6.37
C VAL A 512 -17.84 -4.69 5.21
N ILE A 513 -16.54 -4.83 5.49
CA ILE A 513 -15.49 -4.82 4.48
C ILE A 513 -15.34 -6.24 3.95
N THR A 514 -15.47 -6.44 2.63
CA THR A 514 -15.11 -7.69 1.96
C THR A 514 -13.76 -7.55 1.24
N VAL A 515 -12.93 -8.58 1.37
CA VAL A 515 -11.73 -8.83 0.55
C VAL A 515 -11.93 -10.02 -0.41
N HIS A 516 -13.08 -10.68 -0.29
CA HIS A 516 -13.51 -11.81 -1.12
C HIS A 516 -14.81 -11.53 -1.91
N PRO A 517 -14.96 -10.37 -2.60
CA PRO A 517 -16.16 -10.08 -3.38
C PRO A 517 -16.33 -11.08 -4.52
N ILE A 518 -17.57 -11.55 -4.74
CA ILE A 518 -17.91 -12.59 -5.73
C ILE A 518 -19.31 -12.37 -6.33
N GLY A 519 -19.59 -12.98 -7.48
CA GLY A 519 -20.88 -12.94 -8.17
C GLY A 519 -21.09 -11.73 -9.08
N GLY A 520 -22.34 -11.46 -9.47
CA GLY A 520 -22.70 -10.43 -10.44
C GLY A 520 -22.69 -10.90 -11.90
N ALA A 521 -21.74 -11.75 -12.32
CA ALA A 521 -21.77 -12.43 -13.61
C ALA A 521 -21.92 -13.97 -13.47
N PRO A 522 -22.82 -14.46 -12.59
CA PRO A 522 -22.79 -15.84 -12.09
C PRO A 522 -23.00 -16.88 -13.20
N ALA A 523 -22.33 -18.02 -13.05
CA ALA A 523 -22.56 -19.20 -13.88
C ALA A 523 -23.97 -19.78 -13.66
N GLY A 524 -24.57 -20.28 -14.74
CA GLY A 524 -25.91 -20.86 -14.76
C GLY A 524 -26.06 -21.98 -15.80
N ARG A 525 -27.22 -22.64 -15.80
CA ARG A 525 -27.54 -23.71 -16.77
C ARG A 525 -28.05 -23.16 -18.11
N ASN A 526 -28.49 -21.91 -18.15
CA ASN A 526 -29.09 -21.23 -19.30
C ASN A 526 -29.08 -19.70 -19.06
N PRO A 527 -29.39 -18.86 -20.07
CA PRO A 527 -29.32 -17.41 -19.95
C PRO A 527 -30.32 -16.77 -18.96
N ALA A 528 -31.36 -17.47 -18.51
CA ALA A 528 -32.25 -16.98 -17.44
C ALA A 528 -31.72 -17.37 -16.04
N GLU A 529 -30.70 -18.23 -15.97
CA GLU A 529 -30.08 -18.71 -14.73
C GLU A 529 -28.64 -18.22 -14.50
N GLY A 530 -28.07 -17.44 -15.42
CA GLY A 530 -26.72 -16.91 -15.30
C GLY A 530 -26.31 -16.05 -16.48
N VAL A 531 -25.17 -15.36 -16.34
CA VAL A 531 -24.52 -14.59 -17.41
C VAL A 531 -23.61 -15.47 -18.25
N VAL A 532 -22.99 -16.47 -17.59
CA VAL A 532 -22.09 -17.44 -18.21
C VAL A 532 -22.58 -18.87 -18.02
N ASP A 533 -22.13 -19.77 -18.88
CA ASP A 533 -22.38 -21.20 -18.75
C ASP A 533 -21.57 -21.84 -17.61
N SER A 534 -21.66 -23.17 -17.43
CA SER A 534 -20.92 -23.85 -16.36
C SER A 534 -19.40 -23.87 -16.56
N TYR A 535 -18.87 -23.42 -17.71
CA TYR A 535 -17.44 -23.28 -18.03
C TYR A 535 -16.99 -21.83 -18.16
N GLY A 536 -17.88 -20.86 -17.89
CA GLY A 536 -17.55 -19.43 -17.93
C GLY A 536 -17.71 -18.77 -19.30
N GLU A 537 -18.22 -19.46 -20.33
CA GLU A 537 -18.50 -18.83 -21.64
C GLU A 537 -19.77 -17.96 -21.55
N VAL A 538 -19.70 -16.71 -22.03
CA VAL A 538 -20.78 -15.72 -21.91
C VAL A 538 -21.92 -16.07 -22.87
N PHE A 539 -23.14 -16.22 -22.34
CA PHE A 539 -24.31 -16.54 -23.15
C PHE A 539 -24.55 -15.46 -24.23
N GLY A 540 -24.74 -15.89 -25.47
CA GLY A 540 -24.92 -15.00 -26.63
C GLY A 540 -23.61 -14.45 -27.24
N TYR A 541 -22.46 -14.69 -26.61
CA TYR A 541 -21.15 -14.16 -27.01
C TYR A 541 -20.07 -15.27 -27.09
N PRO A 542 -20.13 -16.13 -28.13
CA PRO A 542 -19.14 -17.20 -28.33
C PRO A 542 -17.71 -16.66 -28.34
N GLY A 543 -16.81 -17.31 -27.62
CA GLY A 543 -15.42 -16.88 -27.44
C GLY A 543 -15.21 -15.78 -26.39
N MET A 544 -16.25 -15.22 -25.78
CA MET A 544 -16.11 -14.35 -24.59
C MET A 544 -16.27 -15.20 -23.33
N PHE A 545 -15.35 -15.05 -22.37
CA PHE A 545 -15.34 -15.81 -21.11
C PHE A 545 -15.23 -14.89 -19.90
N VAL A 546 -15.83 -15.28 -18.77
CA VAL A 546 -15.57 -14.72 -17.43
C VAL A 546 -15.00 -15.84 -16.57
N VAL A 547 -13.78 -15.66 -16.07
CA VAL A 547 -13.01 -16.71 -15.36
C VAL A 547 -12.57 -16.32 -13.94
N ASP A 548 -13.09 -15.20 -13.42
CA ASP A 548 -12.81 -14.71 -12.07
C ASP A 548 -14.00 -14.87 -11.09
N GLY A 549 -13.88 -14.26 -9.91
CA GLY A 549 -14.90 -14.30 -8.85
C GLY A 549 -16.29 -13.83 -9.29
N ALA A 550 -16.42 -13.06 -10.37
CA ALA A 550 -17.71 -12.67 -10.94
C ALA A 550 -18.56 -13.87 -11.40
N ALA A 551 -17.92 -14.96 -11.85
CA ALA A 551 -18.59 -16.16 -12.34
C ALA A 551 -19.13 -17.08 -11.23
N MET A 552 -18.77 -16.84 -9.97
CA MET A 552 -19.22 -17.69 -8.86
C MET A 552 -20.75 -17.56 -8.64
N PRO A 553 -21.53 -18.66 -8.60
CA PRO A 553 -22.99 -18.61 -8.43
C PRO A 553 -23.50 -18.15 -7.06
N GLY A 554 -22.59 -18.01 -6.09
CA GLY A 554 -22.84 -17.71 -4.68
C GLY A 554 -21.55 -17.88 -3.85
N PRO A 555 -21.62 -17.88 -2.50
CA PRO A 555 -20.46 -18.03 -1.63
C PRO A 555 -19.61 -19.28 -1.90
N VAL A 556 -18.31 -19.09 -2.07
CA VAL A 556 -17.35 -20.21 -1.98
C VAL A 556 -17.40 -20.77 -0.56
N GLY A 557 -17.45 -19.90 0.45
CA GLY A 557 -17.50 -20.23 1.88
C GLY A 557 -16.13 -20.50 2.51
N ALA A 558 -15.12 -20.76 1.67
CA ALA A 558 -13.70 -20.70 2.00
C ALA A 558 -13.05 -19.58 1.17
N ASN A 559 -11.74 -19.36 1.31
CA ASN A 559 -10.99 -18.34 0.59
C ASN A 559 -11.07 -18.61 -0.93
N PRO A 560 -11.64 -17.68 -1.73
CA PRO A 560 -12.11 -18.00 -3.09
C PRO A 560 -10.97 -18.19 -4.10
N SER A 561 -9.76 -17.71 -3.81
CA SER A 561 -8.59 -17.72 -4.72
C SER A 561 -8.33 -19.06 -5.40
N LEU A 562 -8.32 -20.15 -4.63
CA LEU A 562 -8.07 -21.49 -5.19
C LEU A 562 -9.25 -22.00 -6.03
N THR A 563 -10.49 -21.69 -5.64
CA THR A 563 -11.70 -22.08 -6.40
C THR A 563 -11.82 -21.31 -7.70
N ILE A 564 -11.44 -20.03 -7.71
CA ILE A 564 -11.34 -19.21 -8.93
C ILE A 564 -10.26 -19.77 -9.87
N ALA A 565 -9.09 -20.14 -9.35
CA ALA A 565 -8.03 -20.74 -10.16
C ALA A 565 -8.48 -22.07 -10.79
N ALA A 566 -9.06 -22.99 -10.01
CA ALA A 566 -9.59 -24.25 -10.50
C ALA A 566 -10.72 -24.08 -11.54
N PHE A 567 -11.61 -23.11 -11.33
CA PHE A 567 -12.66 -22.78 -12.31
C PHE A 567 -12.05 -22.26 -13.63
N ALA A 568 -11.03 -21.40 -13.56
CA ALA A 568 -10.34 -20.90 -14.74
C ALA A 568 -9.56 -21.98 -15.49
N GLU A 569 -8.90 -22.91 -14.79
CA GLU A 569 -8.21 -24.06 -15.40
C GLU A 569 -9.22 -24.93 -16.19
N ARG A 570 -10.42 -25.15 -15.62
CA ARG A 570 -11.53 -25.86 -16.26
C ARG A 570 -12.11 -25.12 -17.47
N ALA A 571 -12.29 -23.80 -17.36
CA ALA A 571 -12.70 -22.95 -18.47
C ALA A 571 -11.70 -23.02 -19.64
N CYS A 572 -10.41 -22.90 -19.34
CA CYS A 572 -9.35 -22.93 -20.36
C CYS A 572 -9.20 -24.30 -21.01
N ARG A 573 -9.31 -25.41 -20.27
CA ARG A 573 -9.35 -26.76 -20.84
C ARG A 573 -10.49 -26.91 -21.84
N ARG A 574 -11.71 -26.50 -21.45
CA ARG A 574 -12.91 -26.55 -22.32
C ARG A 574 -12.82 -25.65 -23.55
N LEU A 575 -12.20 -24.46 -23.43
CA LEU A 575 -11.94 -23.55 -24.55
C LEU A 575 -10.99 -24.19 -25.56
N LEU A 576 -9.89 -24.77 -25.08
CA LEU A 576 -8.86 -25.41 -25.91
C LEU A 576 -9.35 -26.71 -26.57
N GLU A 577 -10.17 -27.51 -25.88
CA GLU A 577 -10.84 -28.69 -26.46
C GLU A 577 -11.80 -28.33 -27.61
N GLY A 578 -12.51 -27.20 -27.48
CA GLY A 578 -13.34 -26.66 -28.58
C GLY A 578 -12.50 -26.19 -29.77
N ALA A 579 -11.30 -25.68 -29.51
CA ALA A 579 -10.36 -25.23 -30.53
C ALA A 579 -9.53 -26.40 -31.10
N ARG A 580 -10.19 -27.29 -31.88
CA ARG A 580 -9.53 -28.37 -32.66
C ARG A 580 -8.20 -27.90 -33.26
N PRO A 581 -7.12 -28.70 -33.17
CA PRO A 581 -5.80 -28.30 -33.68
C PRO A 581 -5.87 -27.84 -35.13
N ALA A 582 -5.33 -26.66 -35.41
CA ALA A 582 -5.13 -26.20 -36.77
C ALA A 582 -4.13 -27.14 -37.45
N ALA A 583 -4.63 -28.03 -38.30
CA ALA A 583 -3.80 -28.92 -39.11
C ALA A 583 -2.93 -28.06 -40.04
N ARG A 584 -1.66 -27.84 -39.64
CA ARG A 584 -0.65 -27.22 -40.51
C ARG A 584 -0.48 -28.14 -41.71
N GLY A 585 -0.95 -27.69 -42.87
CA GLY A 585 -0.92 -28.48 -44.09
C GLY A 585 0.52 -28.78 -44.52
N ILE A 586 0.92 -30.03 -44.34
CA ILE A 586 1.96 -30.65 -45.16
C ILE A 586 1.20 -31.26 -46.35
N ALA A 587 1.54 -30.85 -47.57
CA ALA A 587 0.92 -31.39 -48.77
C ALA A 587 1.32 -32.86 -48.94
N PRO A 588 0.38 -33.78 -49.26
CA PRO A 588 0.71 -35.17 -49.49
C PRO A 588 1.31 -35.34 -50.90
N GLU A 589 2.63 -35.56 -50.99
CA GLU A 589 3.19 -36.21 -52.18
C GLU A 589 2.74 -37.66 -52.20
N SER A 590 2.16 -38.08 -53.32
CA SER A 590 1.58 -39.41 -53.48
C SER A 590 2.51 -40.35 -54.25
N GLN A 591 2.87 -41.48 -53.64
CA GLN A 591 3.00 -42.75 -54.35
C GLN A 591 2.98 -43.97 -53.42
N HIS A 592 2.69 -45.13 -54.02
CA HIS A 592 2.63 -46.46 -53.39
C HIS A 592 4.08 -46.97 -53.05
N ASP A 593 4.31 -48.05 -52.30
CA ASP A 593 3.50 -49.28 -52.22
C ASP A 593 3.81 -50.17 -50.98
N GLY A 594 2.95 -51.17 -50.75
CA GLY A 594 3.32 -52.51 -50.24
C GLY A 594 3.84 -52.72 -48.80
N GLY A 595 2.96 -53.22 -47.92
CA GLY A 595 3.34 -54.24 -46.91
C GLY A 595 3.34 -53.82 -45.42
N PRO A 596 2.82 -54.67 -44.50
CA PRO A 596 2.90 -54.46 -43.06
C PRO A 596 4.03 -55.27 -42.38
N VAL A 597 4.61 -54.75 -41.29
CA VAL A 597 4.97 -55.47 -40.04
C VAL A 597 5.60 -54.50 -39.00
N THR A 598 5.53 -54.86 -37.71
CA THR A 598 6.06 -54.14 -36.53
C THR A 598 7.60 -53.97 -36.55
N SER A 599 8.24 -52.95 -35.95
CA SER A 599 8.41 -52.82 -34.48
C SER A 599 9.28 -51.62 -34.01
N VAL A 600 9.03 -51.15 -32.77
CA VAL A 600 9.99 -50.83 -31.67
C VAL A 600 11.35 -50.10 -31.94
N ARG A 601 11.36 -48.79 -31.63
CA ARG A 601 12.33 -48.00 -30.80
C ARG A 601 13.81 -47.69 -31.20
N ASP A 602 14.21 -46.51 -30.71
CA ASP A 602 15.53 -46.02 -30.24
C ASP A 602 16.73 -45.82 -31.21
N ALA A 603 16.90 -44.54 -31.64
CA ALA A 603 18.04 -43.60 -31.41
C ALA A 603 19.53 -44.08 -31.36
N PRO A 604 20.56 -43.20 -31.51
CA PRO A 604 20.57 -41.72 -31.59
C PRO A 604 21.36 -41.14 -32.81
N ALA A 605 21.80 -39.86 -32.75
CA ALA A 605 22.21 -39.05 -33.91
C ALA A 605 23.69 -38.58 -33.93
N THR A 606 24.18 -38.29 -35.15
CA THR A 606 25.39 -37.52 -35.51
C THR A 606 25.21 -36.93 -36.93
N SER A 607 25.85 -35.85 -37.40
CA SER A 607 26.47 -34.67 -36.75
C SER A 607 26.85 -33.63 -37.85
N VAL A 608 27.01 -32.34 -37.50
CA VAL A 608 27.51 -31.22 -38.36
C VAL A 608 26.67 -30.92 -39.64
N ARG A 609 26.78 -29.82 -40.41
CA ARG A 609 27.81 -28.75 -40.54
C ARG A 609 27.26 -27.43 -41.16
N GLU A 610 27.76 -26.28 -40.67
CA GLU A 610 28.03 -24.98 -41.34
C GLU A 610 26.94 -24.19 -42.16
N ALA A 611 27.18 -22.87 -42.30
CA ALA A 611 26.37 -21.86 -43.01
C ALA A 611 27.13 -21.40 -44.31
N PRO A 612 27.09 -20.16 -44.92
CA PRO A 612 26.50 -18.85 -44.51
C PRO A 612 25.88 -17.93 -45.63
N GLY A 613 25.39 -16.74 -45.24
CA GLY A 613 25.36 -15.51 -46.06
C GLY A 613 24.15 -15.27 -47.00
N ALA A 614 23.89 -14.06 -47.52
CA ALA A 614 24.45 -12.73 -47.21
C ALA A 614 23.56 -11.56 -47.73
N VAL A 615 23.83 -10.34 -47.19
CA VAL A 615 23.55 -8.93 -47.62
C VAL A 615 23.26 -8.74 -49.14
N VAL A 616 22.40 -7.82 -49.66
CA VAL A 616 22.40 -6.32 -49.70
C VAL A 616 21.07 -5.79 -50.33
N ASP A 617 20.60 -4.52 -50.30
CA ASP A 617 20.96 -3.23 -49.64
C ASP A 617 19.73 -2.25 -49.61
N SER A 618 19.90 -0.98 -49.22
CA SER A 618 18.96 0.18 -49.43
C SER A 618 19.41 1.08 -50.62
N PRO A 619 18.68 2.12 -51.09
CA PRO A 619 18.58 3.43 -50.37
C PRO A 619 17.32 4.33 -50.67
N ALA A 620 17.23 5.49 -50.01
CA ALA A 620 16.82 6.84 -50.52
C ALA A 620 15.44 7.06 -51.23
N GLU A 621 14.76 8.21 -51.19
CA GLU A 621 14.94 9.49 -50.46
C GLU A 621 13.66 10.38 -50.49
N SER A 622 13.78 11.60 -49.95
CA SER A 622 13.01 12.83 -50.24
C SER A 622 11.80 13.20 -49.36
N LEU A 623 11.90 14.40 -48.78
CA LEU A 623 10.91 15.04 -47.92
C LEU A 623 9.91 15.87 -48.73
N ARG A 624 8.67 16.03 -48.23
CA ARG A 624 7.92 17.28 -48.33
C ARG A 624 7.15 17.58 -47.04
N LEU A 625 7.54 18.65 -46.33
CA LEU A 625 6.71 19.24 -45.27
C LEU A 625 5.67 20.17 -45.90
N LEU A 626 4.47 20.20 -45.31
CA LEU A 626 3.58 21.36 -45.37
C LEU A 626 3.01 21.64 -43.96
N ALA A 627 3.13 22.90 -43.57
CA ALA A 627 2.61 23.58 -42.38
C ALA A 627 2.50 25.08 -42.76
N PRO A 628 1.88 25.98 -41.97
CA PRO A 628 1.27 25.85 -40.64
C PRO A 628 -0.28 26.10 -40.72
N ASP A 629 -1.08 26.61 -39.76
CA ASP A 629 -0.82 27.54 -38.64
C ASP A 629 -2.02 27.67 -37.67
N ALA A 630 -1.81 28.48 -36.61
CA ALA A 630 -2.74 29.16 -35.71
C ALA A 630 -3.43 28.36 -34.58
N THR A 631 -3.55 28.86 -33.34
CA THR A 631 -2.82 29.88 -32.50
C THR A 631 -3.26 29.65 -31.02
N LYS A 632 -2.61 30.03 -29.89
CA LYS A 632 -1.36 30.75 -29.46
C LYS A 632 -0.83 30.02 -28.19
N GLY A 633 0.36 30.26 -27.63
CA GLY A 633 1.49 31.07 -28.07
C GLY A 633 2.53 31.38 -26.97
N LYS A 634 3.75 30.83 -27.12
CA LYS A 634 5.09 31.27 -26.67
C LYS A 634 5.32 31.94 -25.28
N ALA A 635 6.20 31.31 -24.50
CA ALA A 635 7.45 31.92 -23.99
C ALA A 635 8.52 30.81 -23.82
N ALA A 636 9.83 31.14 -23.76
CA ALA A 636 10.91 30.17 -24.03
C ALA A 636 11.99 30.03 -22.92
N LYS A 637 12.70 28.89 -22.95
CA LYS A 637 13.94 28.60 -22.19
C LYS A 637 15.18 29.25 -22.84
N PRO A 638 16.30 29.33 -22.09
CA PRO A 638 17.64 29.03 -22.59
C PRO A 638 18.22 27.72 -21.99
N GLU A 639 19.36 27.25 -22.50
CA GLU A 639 19.90 25.88 -22.29
C GLU A 639 21.32 25.84 -21.69
N ARG A 640 21.62 24.74 -20.95
CA ARG A 640 22.94 24.05 -20.86
C ARG A 640 24.09 24.84 -20.16
N PRO A 641 25.26 24.22 -19.83
CA PRO A 641 25.79 22.88 -20.15
C PRO A 641 25.92 21.92 -18.93
N ALA A 642 26.81 20.92 -19.02
CA ALA A 642 26.91 19.78 -18.10
C ALA A 642 28.36 19.50 -17.63
N ALA A 643 28.49 18.67 -16.57
CA ALA A 643 29.73 18.20 -15.92
C ALA A 643 30.52 19.26 -15.12
N PRO A 644 31.42 18.88 -14.17
CA PRO A 644 31.88 17.52 -13.81
C PRO A 644 31.69 17.12 -12.32
N LYS A 645 32.15 15.91 -11.96
CA LYS A 645 32.40 15.53 -10.56
C LYS A 645 33.73 16.11 -10.05
N PRO A 646 33.80 16.67 -8.83
CA PRO A 646 35.04 16.83 -8.08
C PRO A 646 35.38 15.58 -7.26
N ALA A 647 36.66 15.36 -6.97
CA ALA A 647 37.15 14.36 -6.02
C ALA A 647 37.35 14.94 -4.62
N ALA A 648 37.68 14.11 -3.64
CA ALA A 648 37.99 14.55 -2.28
C ALA A 648 39.32 15.32 -2.20
N THR A 649 39.32 16.47 -1.53
CA THR A 649 40.53 17.20 -1.12
C THR A 649 40.38 17.70 0.32
N THR A 650 41.50 17.81 1.04
CA THR A 650 41.54 18.13 2.47
C THR A 650 42.37 19.38 2.78
N ARG A 651 42.01 20.08 3.86
CA ARG A 651 42.72 21.17 4.57
C ARG A 651 42.69 22.56 3.91
N GLY A 652 42.45 23.57 4.75
CA GLY A 652 42.45 25.00 4.39
C GLY A 652 41.79 25.91 5.45
N LEU A 653 42.34 25.97 6.67
CA LEU A 653 42.07 27.05 7.66
C LEU A 653 43.10 28.18 7.42
N ALA A 654 42.94 29.43 7.86
CA ALA A 654 42.06 30.11 8.83
C ALA A 654 41.90 31.60 8.39
N PRO A 655 41.61 32.61 9.26
CA PRO A 655 40.94 32.65 10.58
C PRO A 655 39.69 33.59 10.57
N GLY A 656 38.92 33.68 11.66
CA GLY A 656 37.84 34.70 11.72
C GLY A 656 36.98 34.78 12.98
N MET A 657 36.63 33.66 13.61
CA MET A 657 36.04 33.62 14.96
C MET A 657 36.61 32.42 15.70
N ALA A 658 36.77 32.55 17.02
CA ALA A 658 37.25 31.46 17.86
C ALA A 658 36.25 30.30 17.82
N LYS A 659 36.75 29.07 17.75
CA LYS A 659 36.04 27.95 18.39
C LYS A 659 35.96 28.32 19.87
N ALA A 660 34.77 28.23 20.46
CA ALA A 660 34.70 28.15 21.92
C ALA A 660 35.48 26.89 22.32
N ASP A 661 36.42 27.03 23.26
CA ASP A 661 37.08 25.86 23.84
C ASP A 661 36.01 25.01 24.50
N THR A 662 35.83 23.80 23.98
CA THR A 662 34.94 22.80 24.59
C THR A 662 35.65 22.28 25.84
N ASP A 663 35.40 22.94 26.96
CA ASP A 663 35.75 22.42 28.28
C ASP A 663 35.26 20.96 28.37
N ALA A 664 36.17 20.04 28.69
CA ALA A 664 35.89 18.61 28.70
C ALA A 664 34.88 18.20 29.80
N SER A 665 34.48 19.13 30.66
CA SER A 665 33.41 18.97 31.66
C SER A 665 32.01 19.41 31.20
N ALA A 666 31.88 20.15 30.10
CA ALA A 666 30.59 20.66 29.63
C ALA A 666 29.69 19.55 29.06
N THR A 667 28.36 19.66 29.24
CA THR A 667 27.39 18.76 28.59
C THR A 667 26.54 19.51 27.58
N SER A 668 26.65 19.10 26.32
CA SER A 668 25.86 19.62 25.20
C SER A 668 24.48 18.96 25.10
N VAL A 669 23.51 19.68 24.52
CA VAL A 669 22.18 19.17 24.14
C VAL A 669 21.88 19.60 22.71
N SER A 670 21.41 18.70 21.87
CA SER A 670 21.01 18.99 20.49
C SER A 670 19.73 18.27 20.05
N PHE A 671 19.04 18.84 19.06
CA PHE A 671 17.86 18.26 18.41
C PHE A 671 17.76 18.74 16.95
N THR A 672 17.12 17.98 16.08
CA THR A 672 16.92 18.33 14.67
C THR A 672 15.45 18.68 14.40
N GLU A 673 15.23 19.91 13.93
CA GLU A 673 13.93 20.44 13.54
C GLU A 673 13.77 20.44 12.00
N GLN A 674 12.60 20.04 11.51
CA GLN A 674 12.20 20.16 10.11
C GLN A 674 10.96 21.06 10.01
N MET A 675 11.01 22.08 9.15
CA MET A 675 9.90 23.01 8.93
C MET A 675 9.62 23.18 7.44
N HIS A 676 8.33 23.22 7.07
CA HIS A 676 7.88 23.34 5.67
C HIS A 676 6.88 24.49 5.51
N GLY A 677 6.99 25.25 4.42
CA GLY A 677 6.18 26.44 4.20
C GLY A 677 6.07 26.91 2.76
N TRP A 678 5.41 28.05 2.63
CA TRP A 678 5.21 28.79 1.38
C TRP A 678 5.92 30.13 1.49
N PHE A 679 6.55 30.57 0.40
CA PHE A 679 7.41 31.76 0.37
C PHE A 679 7.34 32.42 -1.01
N SER A 680 7.37 33.76 -1.06
CA SER A 680 7.50 34.48 -2.33
C SER A 680 8.69 35.44 -2.32
N PRO A 681 9.56 35.38 -3.35
CA PRO A 681 10.47 36.46 -3.65
C PRO A 681 9.77 37.82 -3.76
N GLY A 682 10.49 38.89 -3.42
CA GLY A 682 10.02 40.28 -3.53
C GLY A 682 8.87 40.65 -2.58
N GLN A 683 8.58 39.85 -1.55
CA GLN A 683 7.64 40.19 -0.48
C GLN A 683 8.40 40.48 0.82
N SER A 684 7.99 41.52 1.54
CA SER A 684 8.52 41.89 2.86
C SER A 684 7.63 41.42 4.02
N ASP A 685 6.36 41.13 3.74
CA ASP A 685 5.33 40.68 4.67
C ASP A 685 5.21 39.14 4.59
N PRO A 686 5.59 38.38 5.64
CA PRO A 686 5.55 36.92 5.64
C PRO A 686 4.17 36.32 5.36
N ALA A 687 3.08 36.98 5.74
CA ALA A 687 1.73 36.47 5.50
C ALA A 687 1.34 36.59 4.02
N LYS A 688 1.66 37.72 3.38
CA LYS A 688 1.53 37.89 1.92
C LYS A 688 2.48 36.96 1.15
N GLY A 689 3.72 36.82 1.63
CA GLY A 689 4.71 35.88 1.10
C GLY A 689 4.25 34.42 1.15
N HIS A 690 3.58 34.01 2.24
CA HIS A 690 2.97 32.68 2.36
C HIS A 690 1.76 32.51 1.42
N ALA A 691 0.84 33.47 1.37
CA ALA A 691 -0.35 33.40 0.51
C ALA A 691 0.03 33.33 -0.98
N LEU A 692 0.88 34.26 -1.44
CA LEU A 692 1.37 34.32 -2.81
C LEU A 692 2.34 33.17 -3.14
N GLY A 693 3.05 32.65 -2.14
CA GLY A 693 3.86 31.44 -2.28
C GLY A 693 2.99 30.21 -2.54
N ARG A 694 1.89 30.05 -1.78
CA ARG A 694 0.93 28.95 -1.92
C ARG A 694 0.20 28.99 -3.27
N ASP A 695 -0.25 30.17 -3.68
CA ASP A 695 -0.89 30.43 -4.99
C ASP A 695 -0.02 29.97 -6.18
N ARG A 696 1.31 30.00 -6.02
CA ARG A 696 2.28 29.78 -7.11
C ARG A 696 3.20 28.58 -6.89
N ASP A 697 2.80 27.67 -5.99
CA ASP A 697 3.54 26.47 -5.55
C ASP A 697 5.01 26.71 -5.14
N ARG A 698 5.32 27.90 -4.61
CA ARG A 698 6.69 28.31 -4.21
C ARG A 698 6.99 27.87 -2.78
N ARG A 699 7.62 26.71 -2.68
CA ARG A 699 7.91 26.03 -1.40
C ARG A 699 9.19 26.57 -0.76
N ILE A 700 9.24 26.49 0.55
CA ILE A 700 10.49 26.62 1.32
C ILE A 700 10.47 25.61 2.46
N MET A 701 11.62 25.07 2.80
CA MET A 701 11.79 24.24 3.99
C MET A 701 13.19 24.41 4.58
N PHE A 702 13.34 24.03 5.83
CA PHE A 702 14.67 23.78 6.40
C PHE A 702 14.71 22.45 7.14
N GLU A 703 15.92 21.98 7.33
CA GLU A 703 16.29 20.95 8.29
C GLU A 703 17.49 21.50 9.06
N LEU A 704 17.32 21.72 10.37
CA LEU A 704 18.31 22.35 11.23
C LEU A 704 18.52 21.51 12.49
N THR A 705 19.75 21.08 12.72
CA THR A 705 20.19 20.63 14.04
C THR A 705 20.56 21.85 14.86
N ILE A 706 19.83 22.06 15.95
CA ILE A 706 20.08 23.08 16.96
C ILE A 706 20.95 22.46 18.05
N THR A 707 22.03 23.13 18.45
CA THR A 707 22.95 22.66 19.50
C THR A 707 23.21 23.74 20.54
N ALA A 708 22.88 23.45 21.80
CA ALA A 708 23.44 24.12 22.97
C ALA A 708 24.74 23.38 23.36
N PRO A 709 25.93 23.99 23.21
CA PRO A 709 27.21 23.28 23.44
C PRO A 709 27.48 23.02 24.93
N ASP A 710 26.94 23.86 25.80
CA ASP A 710 26.93 23.73 27.27
C ASP A 710 25.52 24.07 27.73
N ILE A 711 24.86 23.13 28.39
CA ILE A 711 23.47 23.29 28.87
C ILE A 711 23.35 24.28 30.04
N ASP A 712 24.34 24.34 30.92
CA ASP A 712 24.26 25.16 32.13
C ASP A 712 24.57 26.62 31.80
N ALA A 713 25.55 26.86 30.92
CA ALA A 713 25.75 28.18 30.31
C ALA A 713 24.55 28.61 29.44
N PHE A 714 23.92 27.69 28.70
CA PHE A 714 22.72 27.98 27.89
C PHE A 714 21.51 28.39 28.74
N VAL A 715 21.29 27.75 29.89
CA VAL A 715 20.20 28.11 30.82
C VAL A 715 20.53 29.43 31.57
N ALA A 716 21.81 29.73 31.80
CA ALA A 716 22.25 30.96 32.46
C ALA A 716 22.26 32.21 31.53
N ASP A 717 22.53 32.08 30.23
CA ASP A 717 22.49 33.18 29.25
C ASP A 717 21.07 33.71 29.06
N PRO A 718 20.75 34.99 29.37
CA PRO A 718 19.41 35.56 29.19
C PRO A 718 18.90 35.59 27.74
N LEU A 719 19.76 35.29 26.76
CA LEU A 719 19.43 35.17 25.34
C LEU A 719 19.40 33.71 24.85
N HIS A 720 19.71 32.74 25.71
CA HIS A 720 19.65 31.30 25.45
C HIS A 720 20.21 30.92 24.07
N ARG A 721 21.48 31.29 23.83
CA ARG A 721 22.16 31.13 22.53
C ARG A 721 22.53 29.68 22.24
N ALA A 722 22.12 29.21 21.06
CA ALA A 722 22.52 27.94 20.48
C ALA A 722 23.03 28.13 19.04
N THR A 723 23.81 27.19 18.52
CA THR A 723 24.16 27.14 17.09
C THR A 723 23.04 26.44 16.31
N ALA A 724 22.97 26.73 15.01
CA ALA A 724 22.07 26.06 14.07
C ALA A 724 22.85 25.61 12.84
N GLU A 725 22.84 24.31 12.56
CA GLU A 725 23.56 23.68 11.44
C GLU A 725 22.60 22.87 10.57
N GLY A 726 22.80 22.85 9.26
CA GLY A 726 21.91 22.12 8.34
C GLY A 726 21.76 22.81 7.00
N TYR A 727 20.53 22.92 6.49
CA TYR A 727 20.25 23.55 5.20
C TYR A 727 18.84 24.14 5.10
N VAL A 728 18.72 25.15 4.24
CA VAL A 728 17.44 25.63 3.70
C VAL A 728 17.30 25.11 2.28
N LEU A 729 16.12 24.63 1.90
CA LEU A 729 15.78 24.22 0.54
C LEU A 729 14.65 25.13 0.02
N ALA A 730 14.94 25.84 -1.07
CA ALA A 730 14.07 26.82 -1.70
C ALA A 730 14.39 26.92 -3.20
N ASP A 731 13.49 26.45 -4.06
CA ASP A 731 13.75 26.36 -5.50
C ASP A 731 13.88 27.74 -6.16
N GLN A 732 13.17 28.74 -5.63
CA GLN A 732 13.33 30.17 -5.96
C GLN A 732 14.73 30.76 -5.66
N PHE A 733 15.58 30.04 -4.93
CA PHE A 733 17.00 30.37 -4.69
C PHE A 733 17.94 29.28 -5.23
N GLY A 734 17.49 28.49 -6.22
CA GLY A 734 18.30 27.45 -6.86
C GLY A 734 18.35 26.11 -6.11
N GLY A 735 17.53 25.93 -5.06
CA GLY A 735 17.39 24.65 -4.35
C GLY A 735 18.04 24.64 -2.98
N ARG A 736 18.96 23.69 -2.73
CA ARG A 736 19.52 23.41 -1.40
C ARG A 736 20.72 24.31 -1.08
N MET A 737 20.54 25.19 -0.11
CA MET A 737 21.54 26.10 0.45
C MET A 737 21.98 25.59 1.83
N PRO A 738 23.22 25.10 2.01
CA PRO A 738 23.77 24.77 3.32
C PRO A 738 23.89 26.02 4.21
N VAL A 739 23.78 25.83 5.53
CA VAL A 739 24.08 26.89 6.51
C VAL A 739 25.59 27.03 6.66
N GLU A 740 26.14 28.18 6.27
CA GLU A 740 27.56 28.52 6.46
C GLU A 740 27.85 28.90 7.93
N GLN A 741 26.92 29.64 8.55
CA GLN A 741 26.95 29.97 9.98
C GLN A 741 25.52 30.24 10.47
N GLY A 742 25.11 29.62 11.57
CA GLY A 742 23.73 29.71 12.06
C GLY A 742 23.63 29.93 13.57
N TRP A 743 22.72 30.82 13.95
CA TRP A 743 22.42 31.22 15.32
C TRP A 743 20.94 31.00 15.63
N PHE A 744 20.70 30.51 16.84
CA PHE A 744 19.36 30.38 17.42
C PHE A 744 19.35 31.01 18.82
N LYS A 745 18.31 31.78 19.15
CA LYS A 745 18.05 32.33 20.50
C LYS A 745 16.66 31.92 20.94
N GLN A 746 16.50 31.39 22.15
CA GLN A 746 15.19 30.95 22.66
C GLN A 746 14.54 31.97 23.61
N PHE A 747 13.20 32.01 23.60
CA PHE A 747 12.34 32.69 24.59
C PHE A 747 12.64 34.17 24.88
N VAL A 748 13.27 34.89 23.96
CA VAL A 748 13.60 36.32 24.08
C VAL A 748 12.33 37.14 24.28
N THR A 749 12.32 38.02 25.29
CA THR A 749 11.19 38.89 25.61
C THR A 749 10.83 39.81 24.45
N ASP A 750 9.55 39.86 24.08
CA ASP A 750 9.07 40.86 23.12
C ASP A 750 8.96 42.24 23.79
N THR A 751 9.55 43.26 23.16
CA THR A 751 9.53 44.66 23.64
C THR A 751 8.77 45.58 22.68
N SER A 752 7.92 45.04 21.81
CA SER A 752 7.09 45.82 20.89
C SER A 752 6.06 46.64 21.70
N PRO A 753 5.88 47.95 21.42
CA PRO A 753 5.17 48.87 22.33
C PRO A 753 3.69 48.55 22.57
N ASP A 754 3.02 47.88 21.63
CA ASP A 754 1.59 47.57 21.69
C ASP A 754 1.27 46.14 22.21
N ALA A 755 2.27 45.38 22.66
CA ALA A 755 2.14 43.93 22.88
C ALA A 755 1.77 43.52 24.32
N ARG A 756 0.93 42.48 24.42
CA ARG A 756 0.77 41.66 25.64
C ARG A 756 2.09 40.91 25.93
N PRO A 757 2.36 40.44 27.17
CA PRO A 757 3.58 39.68 27.47
C PRO A 757 3.73 38.45 26.55
N ALA A 758 4.71 38.54 25.66
CA ALA A 758 5.00 37.57 24.62
C ALA A 758 6.51 37.31 24.54
N ARG A 759 6.89 36.20 23.91
CA ARG A 759 8.28 35.77 23.71
C ARG A 759 8.52 35.32 22.27
N ARG A 760 9.77 35.37 21.83
CA ARG A 760 10.17 34.95 20.50
C ARG A 760 11.28 33.90 20.54
N MET A 761 11.20 32.93 19.65
CA MET A 761 12.34 32.08 19.27
C MET A 761 12.88 32.59 17.95
N LEU A 762 14.19 32.83 17.86
CA LEU A 762 14.81 33.67 16.83
C LEU A 762 15.88 32.88 16.07
N TYR A 763 15.76 32.84 14.76
CA TYR A 763 16.65 32.12 13.84
C TYR A 763 17.38 33.13 12.94
N ARG A 764 18.69 32.93 12.75
CA ARG A 764 19.48 33.65 11.75
C ARG A 764 20.50 32.70 11.14
N LEU A 765 20.49 32.54 9.82
CA LEU A 765 21.35 31.61 9.08
C LEU A 765 21.99 32.35 7.92
N TRP A 766 23.32 32.31 7.83
CA TRP A 766 24.06 32.69 6.63
C TRP A 766 24.05 31.53 5.64
N LEU A 767 23.77 31.86 4.39
CA LEU A 767 23.56 30.94 3.27
C LEU A 767 24.26 31.51 2.03
N ARG A 768 24.46 30.67 1.03
CA ARG A 768 24.63 31.10 -0.37
C ARG A 768 23.66 30.38 -1.28
N ASP A 769 23.17 31.09 -2.29
CA ASP A 769 22.57 30.43 -3.45
C ASP A 769 23.64 29.70 -4.29
N PRO A 770 23.25 28.81 -5.24
CA PRO A 770 24.21 28.14 -6.12
C PRO A 770 25.01 29.06 -7.07
N GLY A 771 24.65 30.34 -7.17
CA GLY A 771 25.45 31.37 -7.85
C GLY A 771 26.52 32.00 -6.96
N GLY A 772 26.59 31.62 -5.68
CA GLY A 772 27.51 32.14 -4.68
C GLY A 772 27.02 33.42 -3.97
N THR A 773 25.82 33.92 -4.29
CA THR A 773 25.27 35.14 -3.70
C THR A 773 25.09 34.93 -2.19
N PRO A 774 25.71 35.75 -1.32
CA PRO A 774 25.46 35.67 0.11
C PRO A 774 24.01 36.06 0.41
N LEU A 775 23.33 35.25 1.22
CA LEU A 775 21.97 35.46 1.69
C LEU A 775 21.92 35.26 3.21
N THR A 776 20.97 35.92 3.88
CA THR A 776 20.65 35.64 5.27
C THR A 776 19.19 35.25 5.40
N PHE A 777 18.93 34.01 5.82
CA PHE A 777 17.60 33.61 6.28
C PHE A 777 17.45 34.11 7.72
N THR A 778 16.42 34.92 7.95
CA THR A 778 15.99 35.33 9.29
C THR A 778 14.59 34.78 9.54
N GLY A 779 14.28 34.43 10.77
CA GLY A 779 12.92 34.04 11.12
C GLY A 779 12.64 34.09 12.61
N PHE A 780 11.37 34.18 12.97
CA PHE A 780 10.93 34.10 14.35
C PHE A 780 9.65 33.28 14.51
N LYS A 781 9.56 32.60 15.64
CA LYS A 781 8.29 32.11 16.19
C LYS A 781 7.81 33.13 17.22
N LEU A 782 6.51 33.39 17.27
CA LEU A 782 5.89 34.25 18.28
C LEU A 782 5.12 33.36 19.26
N ILE A 783 5.32 33.60 20.55
CA ILE A 783 4.71 32.85 21.65
C ILE A 783 3.97 33.85 22.53
N HIS A 784 2.64 33.89 22.42
CA HIS A 784 1.75 34.84 23.07
C HIS A 784 0.53 34.13 23.71
N ASN A 785 -0.36 34.90 24.33
CA ASN A 785 -1.51 34.37 25.08
C ASN A 785 -2.80 35.05 24.58
N GLU A 786 -3.45 34.39 23.63
CA GLU A 786 -4.79 34.71 23.12
C GLU A 786 -5.83 33.73 23.70
N ALA A 787 -7.12 33.98 23.47
CA ALA A 787 -8.21 33.26 24.13
C ALA A 787 -8.59 31.91 23.48
N GLY A 788 -7.60 31.06 23.14
CA GLY A 788 -7.81 29.78 22.46
C GLY A 788 -6.90 28.63 22.94
N LEU A 789 -6.76 27.60 22.10
CA LEU A 789 -5.91 26.41 22.31
C LEU A 789 -4.58 26.52 21.55
N ASP A 790 -4.10 27.75 21.36
CA ASP A 790 -3.13 28.09 20.31
C ASP A 790 -1.66 27.76 20.60
N SER A 791 -1.33 27.21 21.77
CA SER A 791 0.06 26.89 22.14
C SER A 791 0.77 25.94 21.16
N TRP A 792 0.01 25.17 20.37
CA TRP A 792 0.54 24.40 19.23
C TRP A 792 0.91 25.30 18.05
N ALA A 793 0.08 26.28 17.68
CA ALA A 793 0.33 27.17 16.54
C ALA A 793 1.58 28.04 16.78
N ASP A 794 1.71 28.60 17.98
CA ASP A 794 2.82 29.45 18.43
C ASP A 794 4.18 28.74 18.42
N THR A 795 4.23 27.48 18.87
CA THR A 795 5.46 26.70 18.93
C THR A 795 5.84 26.05 17.60
N THR A 796 4.87 25.88 16.69
CA THR A 796 5.08 25.23 15.37
C THR A 796 5.13 26.19 14.18
N THR A 797 4.74 27.46 14.30
CA THR A 797 4.72 28.43 13.19
C THR A 797 5.92 29.39 13.22
N LEU A 798 6.63 29.49 12.10
CA LEU A 798 7.77 30.37 11.89
C LEU A 798 7.47 31.40 10.79
N TYR A 799 7.58 32.68 11.11
CA TYR A 799 7.58 33.78 10.16
C TYR A 799 9.02 33.98 9.66
N ALA A 800 9.25 33.90 8.35
CA ALA A 800 10.59 33.89 7.76
C ALA A 800 10.77 34.93 6.65
N THR A 801 11.96 35.52 6.60
CA THR A 801 12.38 36.53 5.62
C THR A 801 13.82 36.24 5.20
N VAL A 802 14.08 36.19 3.90
CA VAL A 802 15.44 36.09 3.35
C VAL A 802 15.85 37.47 2.86
N VAL A 803 17.03 37.93 3.29
CA VAL A 803 17.66 39.18 2.82
C VAL A 803 18.94 38.87 2.03
N ARG A 804 19.34 39.78 1.14
CA ARG A 804 20.62 39.72 0.43
C ARG A 804 21.76 40.14 1.36
N GLY A 805 22.93 39.52 1.18
CA GLY A 805 24.10 39.71 2.02
C GLY A 805 24.11 38.83 3.27
N HIS A 806 25.30 38.69 3.86
CA HIS A 806 25.50 38.09 5.18
C HIS A 806 25.33 39.19 6.25
N VAL A 807 24.15 39.23 6.86
CA VAL A 807 23.80 40.23 7.89
C VAL A 807 24.07 39.60 9.26
N PRO A 808 25.04 40.09 10.05
CA PRO A 808 25.38 39.50 11.35
C PRO A 808 24.20 39.53 12.33
N PRO A 809 24.21 38.71 13.40
CA PRO A 809 23.29 38.90 14.51
C PRO A 809 23.49 40.31 15.13
N PRO A 810 22.41 41.00 15.51
CA PRO A 810 22.50 42.32 16.10
C PRO A 810 23.18 42.32 17.48
N ASP A 811 23.78 43.46 17.80
CA ASP A 811 24.58 43.71 18.99
C ASP A 811 23.70 43.77 20.27
N PRO A 812 24.02 43.06 21.37
CA PRO A 812 23.08 42.81 22.47
C PRO A 812 22.56 44.02 23.28
N GLY A 813 22.99 45.24 22.95
CA GLY A 813 22.59 46.48 23.63
C GLY A 813 21.38 47.21 23.03
N ARG A 814 20.76 46.72 21.95
CA ARG A 814 19.59 47.37 21.31
C ARG A 814 18.25 46.73 21.69
N PRO A 815 17.14 47.50 21.69
CA PRO A 815 15.81 46.95 21.97
C PRO A 815 15.31 46.05 20.83
N PRO A 816 14.81 44.83 21.10
CA PRO A 816 14.40 43.83 20.10
C PRO A 816 13.49 44.33 18.97
N ALA A 817 12.62 45.32 19.20
CA ALA A 817 11.75 45.86 18.15
C ALA A 817 12.54 46.49 16.96
N ALA A 818 13.76 46.98 17.21
CA ALA A 818 14.63 47.56 16.17
C ALA A 818 15.59 46.53 15.52
N GLU A 819 15.61 45.28 15.99
CA GLU A 819 16.56 44.23 15.55
C GLU A 819 16.06 43.34 14.40
N TRP A 820 14.74 43.29 14.20
CA TRP A 820 14.07 42.29 13.35
C TRP A 820 13.35 42.85 12.12
N ALA A 821 13.34 44.18 11.96
CA ALA A 821 13.15 44.76 10.64
C ALA A 821 14.38 44.44 9.76
N PRO A 822 14.22 44.17 8.45
CA PRO A 822 15.35 44.16 7.54
C PRO A 822 16.01 45.55 7.57
N PRO A 823 17.35 45.66 7.67
CA PRO A 823 18.03 46.95 7.84
C PRO A 823 17.84 47.90 6.66
N ASP A 824 17.49 47.34 5.50
CA ASP A 824 16.94 48.03 4.33
C ASP A 824 15.81 47.16 3.75
N PRO A 825 14.58 47.68 3.58
CA PRO A 825 13.51 46.97 2.88
C PRO A 825 13.86 46.54 1.45
N ALA A 826 14.73 47.27 0.74
CA ALA A 826 15.18 46.91 -0.60
C ALA A 826 16.17 45.72 -0.61
N ALA A 827 16.76 45.38 0.54
CA ALA A 827 17.60 44.18 0.69
C ALA A 827 16.79 42.88 0.84
N VAL A 828 15.46 42.93 0.97
CA VAL A 828 14.61 41.74 1.12
C VAL A 828 14.54 40.96 -0.19
N ALA A 829 15.07 39.73 -0.19
CA ALA A 829 14.94 38.80 -1.29
C ALA A 829 13.54 38.16 -1.35
N GLY A 830 12.90 37.94 -0.19
CA GLY A 830 11.50 37.51 -0.08
C GLY A 830 11.10 37.11 1.35
N SER A 831 9.85 36.69 1.53
CA SER A 831 9.32 36.26 2.84
C SER A 831 8.27 35.14 2.70
N GLY A 832 7.94 34.49 3.82
CA GLY A 832 7.00 33.39 3.89
C GLY A 832 6.75 32.87 5.30
N ILE A 833 5.87 31.88 5.45
CA ILE A 833 5.56 31.23 6.73
C ILE A 833 5.76 29.73 6.58
N LEU A 834 6.55 29.16 7.49
CA LEU A 834 6.82 27.73 7.63
C LEU A 834 6.10 27.18 8.87
N ARG A 835 5.79 25.88 8.85
CA ARG A 835 5.25 25.13 9.99
C ARG A 835 5.94 23.79 10.17
N ILE A 836 6.08 23.34 11.42
CA ILE A 836 6.37 21.94 11.74
C ILE A 836 5.10 21.13 11.46
N ARG A 837 5.16 20.01 10.74
CA ARG A 837 4.00 19.10 10.62
C ARG A 837 3.96 18.15 11.84
N PRO A 838 2.81 17.58 12.22
CA PRO A 838 2.72 16.69 13.39
C PRO A 838 3.70 15.50 13.36
N LEU A 839 3.97 14.93 12.18
CA LEU A 839 4.95 13.86 12.00
C LEU A 839 6.41 14.36 12.12
N ASP A 840 6.70 15.56 11.61
CA ASP A 840 8.03 16.17 11.69
C ASP A 840 8.35 16.58 13.14
N PHE A 841 7.34 17.00 13.91
CA PHE A 841 7.45 17.24 15.35
C PHE A 841 7.66 15.94 16.14
N ALA A 842 6.89 14.88 15.84
CA ALA A 842 7.11 13.57 16.44
C ALA A 842 8.53 13.05 16.13
N ARG A 843 9.04 13.28 14.92
CA ARG A 843 10.43 13.00 14.53
C ARG A 843 11.41 13.84 15.35
N GLN A 844 11.21 15.15 15.48
CA GLN A 844 12.06 16.05 16.28
C GLN A 844 12.23 15.53 17.73
N LEU A 845 11.15 15.05 18.37
CA LEU A 845 11.22 14.45 19.71
C LEU A 845 12.16 13.23 19.78
N THR A 846 12.30 12.45 18.70
CA THR A 846 13.24 11.31 18.63
C THR A 846 14.70 11.72 18.30
N THR A 847 14.94 12.97 17.92
CA THR A 847 16.28 13.49 17.56
C THR A 847 17.04 14.12 18.73
N PHE A 848 16.42 14.29 19.90
CA PHE A 848 17.08 14.83 21.08
C PHE A 848 18.28 13.96 21.50
N ARG A 849 19.46 14.57 21.59
CA ARG A 849 20.70 13.96 22.07
C ARG A 849 21.34 14.87 23.12
N ALA A 850 22.13 14.28 24.00
CA ALA A 850 23.02 15.01 24.89
C ALA A 850 24.37 14.29 24.96
N VAL A 851 25.47 15.05 24.96
CA VAL A 851 26.84 14.52 24.91
C VAL A 851 27.72 15.33 25.86
N GLY A 852 28.35 14.63 26.81
CA GLY A 852 29.13 15.18 27.92
C GLY A 852 29.01 14.29 29.16
N PRO A 853 29.53 14.69 30.33
CA PRO A 853 29.51 13.86 31.54
C PRO A 853 28.13 13.68 32.19
N ALA A 854 27.13 14.53 31.91
CA ALA A 854 25.82 14.50 32.58
C ALA A 854 24.62 14.50 31.60
N PRO A 855 24.52 13.55 30.63
CA PRO A 855 23.58 13.66 29.51
C PRO A 855 22.10 13.56 29.91
N LEU A 856 21.75 12.73 30.90
CA LEU A 856 20.37 12.63 31.38
C LEU A 856 19.94 13.86 32.21
N PRO A 857 20.76 14.37 33.17
CA PRO A 857 20.54 15.68 33.77
C PRO A 857 20.43 16.82 32.76
N ALA A 858 21.25 16.85 31.71
CA ALA A 858 21.22 17.90 30.69
C ALA A 858 19.90 17.92 29.89
N LEU A 859 19.39 16.76 29.46
CA LEU A 859 18.07 16.66 28.82
C LEU A 859 16.94 17.09 29.77
N ALA A 860 17.03 16.74 31.06
CA ALA A 860 16.07 17.19 32.06
C ALA A 860 16.15 18.70 32.33
N SER A 861 17.36 19.28 32.35
CA SER A 861 17.59 20.72 32.50
C SER A 861 16.98 21.49 31.33
N PHE A 862 17.27 21.08 30.09
CA PHE A 862 16.69 21.64 28.88
C PHE A 862 15.15 21.56 28.90
N GLY A 863 14.59 20.39 29.23
CA GLY A 863 13.15 20.18 29.30
C GLY A 863 12.45 21.04 30.36
N ASN A 864 13.04 21.12 31.56
CA ASN A 864 12.53 21.96 32.66
C ASN A 864 12.58 23.46 32.31
N PHE A 865 13.67 23.91 31.69
CA PHE A 865 13.80 25.28 31.16
C PHE A 865 12.70 25.56 30.12
N PHE A 866 12.59 24.73 29.08
CA PHE A 866 11.67 24.94 27.96
C PHE A 866 10.20 24.95 28.43
N LEU A 867 9.81 24.02 29.31
CA LEU A 867 8.48 24.00 29.92
C LEU A 867 8.26 25.17 30.88
N GLY A 868 9.30 25.61 31.60
CA GLY A 868 9.27 26.77 32.49
C GLY A 868 9.02 28.09 31.76
N GLU A 869 9.69 28.33 30.63
CA GLU A 869 9.47 29.53 29.81
C GLU A 869 8.10 29.54 29.14
N LEU A 870 7.59 28.39 28.68
CA LEU A 870 6.20 28.27 28.22
C LEU A 870 5.21 28.55 29.38
N TRP A 871 5.45 28.01 30.58
CA TRP A 871 4.60 28.28 31.74
C TRP A 871 4.60 29.76 32.15
N LYS A 872 5.71 30.48 31.97
CA LYS A 872 5.77 31.95 32.19
C LYS A 872 4.84 32.74 31.24
N VAL A 873 4.54 32.23 30.05
CA VAL A 873 3.58 32.85 29.09
C VAL A 873 2.14 32.39 29.35
N TYR A 874 1.91 31.09 29.50
CA TYR A 874 0.56 30.52 29.57
C TYR A 874 -0.03 30.43 30.99
N GLY A 875 0.80 30.23 32.02
CA GLY A 875 0.38 29.91 33.40
C GLY A 875 -0.38 31.02 34.13
N ASN A 876 -0.23 32.28 33.71
CA ASN A 876 -0.87 33.44 34.34
C ASN A 876 -2.42 33.46 34.27
N ARG A 877 -3.05 32.55 33.52
CA ARG A 877 -4.51 32.32 33.60
C ARG A 877 -4.90 31.52 34.84
N VAL A 878 -4.10 30.54 35.27
CA VAL A 878 -4.45 29.59 36.35
C VAL A 878 -4.53 30.29 37.72
N SER A 879 -3.69 31.31 37.93
CA SER A 879 -3.71 32.15 39.14
C SER A 879 -4.86 33.17 39.16
N ARG A 880 -5.31 33.66 38.00
CA ARG A 880 -6.44 34.60 37.88
C ARG A 880 -7.82 33.94 37.83
N ILE A 881 -7.91 32.64 37.53
CA ILE A 881 -9.16 31.84 37.61
C ILE A 881 -9.41 31.30 39.05
N ARG A 882 -8.54 31.65 40.01
CA ARG A 882 -8.62 31.26 41.43
C ARG A 882 -8.68 32.45 42.41
N ARG A 883 -9.25 33.58 41.97
CA ARG A 883 -9.65 34.71 42.81
C ARG A 883 -11.03 35.19 42.36
#